data_AF-A0A1W9XGH6-F1
#
_entry.id   AF-A0A1W9XGH6-F1
#
_cell.length_a   1.000
_cell.length_b   1.000
_cell.length_c   1.000
_cell.angle_alpha   90.00
_cell.angle_beta   90.00
_cell.angle_gamma   90.00
#
_symmetry.space_group_name_H-M   'P 1'
#
loop_
_entity.id
_entity.type
_entity.pdbx_description
1 polymer ?
#
loop_
_entity_poly.entity_id
_entity_poly.type
_entity_poly.pdbx_seq_one_letter_code
_entity_poly.pdbx_strand_id
1 'polypeptide(L)'
;GLNNLIESLLGIADRILGKVMWFFIIAGIVLSCLHQSSLGTLMLIAPYKVHPLWYTPILPLLFLLSAFAAGYPMVIFESIIVSKSFGREPEMEVLTPLAKFIPVLIGLYMAFKLGDMFVRGTYIYLLDGTYQTNSFLVEVIVCVILPFVLLLSSKVRRSPGWLFFASTLFVIGILLNRINVFVVSYTPPYIIKSYFPAVGEIFITVGLVATLMLAYRIFVFIFPVLGARPEKMSPTLLAFFVMAAALAFHSPAKAETLRTELPASEQVVPSITDAPKLHILDSSVIKEYSDIYEPVRFMHSKHANVLRDCTLCHHRTPKKDGDRYGEAVTMAKLRQKKQLPTDCVSCHKAPFEPKYLDIPGLKGAYHRLCMDCHKEAEQVPYVRGPVVYSAMVRGPGVRTLDTRAPTDCLACHPKNVPDHSKLVKLEGKPDALAVTANCLSCHENEGKAILKTSHWNWHGPSPYTVGHENRIDMGKATNTINNFCISVGGGNWPRCTSCHIGYGWKDKNFDFTDMSKIDCLVCHDTTTTYKKAPPGAGFPKENVDLLKVAQNVGRPSRSTCGMNCHFMGGGGDAVKHGDMNAKLENPDKNCDVHMGSLESGGLDFRCQTCHKTRNHLISGRSISIPVAEGDISCEYCHTDTPHIGTDLVDHHLNKHAKHIACQTCHIPIYSKCSPTKVWWDWSTAGTKKAKKIKGKYGKPVYMKKKGSFVWKQAVKPAYRWYNGTVKRYVMGDRINEDGVTELTLPMGSIDDASRPGTDFRSLVTKRNEDVQALFEKYNAEELAEPGDYMDFKALGYDGDPIETGGGRFTKLPMHLKAEN
;
A
#
# COMPACT_ATOMS: atom_id res chain seq x y z
N GLY A 1 70.44 -30.86 -21.95
CA GLY A 1 69.79 -29.77 -22.71
C GLY A 1 68.36 -29.61 -22.23
N LEU A 2 67.79 -28.41 -22.38
CA LEU A 2 66.45 -28.04 -21.88
C LEU A 2 65.35 -29.08 -22.21
N ASN A 3 65.48 -29.77 -23.36
CA ASN A 3 64.57 -30.84 -23.79
C ASN A 3 64.55 -32.06 -22.85
N ASN A 4 65.69 -32.48 -22.27
CA ASN A 4 65.72 -33.63 -21.35
C ASN A 4 65.06 -33.30 -19.99
N LEU A 5 65.12 -32.03 -19.58
CA LEU A 5 64.45 -31.56 -18.36
C LEU A 5 62.93 -31.52 -18.57
N ILE A 6 62.49 -31.03 -19.73
CA ILE A 6 61.08 -30.98 -20.13
C ILE A 6 60.51 -32.39 -20.29
N GLU A 7 61.21 -33.32 -20.94
CA GLU A 7 60.76 -34.71 -21.05
C GLU A 7 60.70 -35.42 -19.69
N SER A 8 61.68 -35.16 -18.79
CA SER A 8 61.62 -35.70 -17.43
C SER A 8 60.46 -35.12 -16.62
N LEU A 9 60.14 -33.83 -16.77
CA LEU A 9 58.99 -33.19 -16.14
C LEU A 9 57.66 -33.70 -16.71
N LEU A 10 57.56 -33.90 -18.04
CA LEU A 10 56.40 -34.48 -18.69
C LEU A 10 56.19 -35.94 -18.27
N GLY A 11 57.26 -36.73 -18.12
CA GLY A 11 57.17 -38.11 -17.64
C GLY A 11 56.77 -38.22 -16.15
N ILE A 12 57.17 -37.25 -15.32
CA ILE A 12 56.69 -37.13 -13.93
C ILE A 12 55.22 -36.69 -13.93
N ALA A 13 54.87 -35.71 -14.75
CA ALA A 13 53.50 -35.23 -14.90
C ALA A 13 52.57 -36.35 -15.35
N ASP A 14 52.94 -37.16 -16.35
CA ASP A 14 52.11 -38.26 -16.87
C ASP A 14 51.83 -39.34 -15.81
N ARG A 15 52.84 -39.71 -14.99
CA ARG A 15 52.66 -40.66 -13.87
C ARG A 15 51.80 -40.12 -12.74
N ILE A 16 51.83 -38.82 -12.49
CA ILE A 16 51.06 -38.15 -11.44
C ILE A 16 49.65 -37.84 -11.93
N LEU A 17 49.50 -37.45 -13.20
CA LEU A 17 48.24 -37.01 -13.80
C LEU A 17 47.21 -38.13 -13.67
N GLY A 18 47.53 -39.37 -14.07
CA GLY A 18 46.61 -40.51 -13.88
C GLY A 18 46.13 -40.72 -12.44
N LYS A 19 46.95 -40.38 -11.44
CA LYS A 19 46.62 -40.52 -10.00
C LYS A 19 45.86 -39.32 -9.41
N VAL A 20 45.94 -38.14 -10.03
CA VAL A 20 45.33 -36.90 -9.54
C VAL A 20 44.14 -36.46 -10.40
N MET A 21 43.98 -36.99 -11.61
CA MET A 21 42.89 -36.66 -12.53
C MET A 21 41.50 -36.87 -11.93
N TRP A 22 41.31 -37.91 -11.10
CA TRP A 22 40.02 -38.14 -10.44
C TRP A 22 39.62 -36.96 -9.54
N PHE A 23 40.58 -36.31 -8.87
CA PHE A 23 40.33 -35.14 -8.03
C PHE A 23 39.84 -33.96 -8.86
N PHE A 24 40.51 -33.68 -10.00
CA PHE A 24 40.09 -32.61 -10.91
C PHE A 24 38.74 -32.89 -11.57
N ILE A 25 38.45 -34.13 -11.93
CA ILE A 25 37.16 -34.55 -12.48
C ILE A 25 36.05 -34.33 -11.44
N ILE A 26 36.23 -34.80 -10.20
CA ILE A 26 35.24 -34.59 -9.13
C ILE A 26 35.08 -33.10 -8.82
N ALA A 27 36.17 -32.34 -8.69
CA ALA A 27 36.10 -30.90 -8.44
C ALA A 27 35.35 -30.16 -9.56
N GLY A 28 35.60 -30.52 -10.82
CA GLY A 28 34.89 -29.97 -11.97
C GLY A 28 33.40 -30.29 -11.95
N ILE A 29 33.02 -31.53 -11.61
CA ILE A 29 31.62 -31.94 -11.46
C ILE A 29 30.94 -31.17 -10.33
N VAL A 30 31.56 -31.10 -9.15
CA VAL A 30 31.01 -30.40 -7.99
C VAL A 30 30.83 -28.91 -8.27
N LEU A 31 31.86 -28.24 -8.81
CA LEU A 31 31.80 -26.82 -9.14
C LEU A 31 30.72 -26.53 -10.18
N SER A 32 30.59 -27.38 -11.21
CA SER A 32 29.56 -27.25 -12.24
C SER A 32 28.15 -27.42 -11.68
N CYS A 33 27.94 -28.42 -10.81
CA CYS A 33 26.65 -28.65 -10.17
C CYS A 33 26.26 -27.50 -9.23
N LEU A 34 27.22 -26.98 -8.46
CA LEU A 34 27.00 -25.83 -7.57
C LEU A 34 26.62 -24.58 -8.36
N HIS A 35 27.32 -24.30 -9.47
CA HIS A 35 27.01 -23.14 -10.30
C HIS A 35 25.61 -23.25 -10.94
N GLN A 36 25.25 -24.40 -11.52
CA GLN A 36 23.95 -24.56 -12.17
C GLN A 36 22.78 -24.53 -11.16
N SER A 37 22.94 -25.15 -9.99
CA SER A 37 21.91 -25.13 -8.94
C SER A 37 21.74 -23.74 -8.29
N SER A 38 22.84 -23.03 -8.01
CA SER A 38 22.80 -21.69 -7.42
C SER A 38 22.11 -20.64 -8.30
N LEU A 39 22.23 -20.74 -9.62
CA LEU A 39 21.47 -19.90 -10.55
C LEU A 39 19.94 -20.07 -10.37
N GLY A 40 19.48 -21.30 -10.15
CA GLY A 40 18.07 -21.55 -9.83
C GLY A 40 17.68 -21.00 -8.45
N THR A 41 18.58 -21.07 -7.46
CA THR A 41 18.35 -20.52 -6.11
C THR A 41 18.15 -19.01 -6.12
N LEU A 42 18.79 -18.29 -7.05
CA LEU A 42 18.69 -16.83 -7.14
C LEU A 42 17.23 -16.35 -7.23
N MET A 43 16.35 -17.11 -7.87
CA MET A 43 14.94 -16.72 -8.04
C MET A 43 14.05 -17.15 -6.88
N LEU A 44 14.53 -18.01 -5.97
CA LEU A 44 13.82 -18.35 -4.73
C LEU A 44 13.70 -17.15 -3.78
N ILE A 45 14.58 -16.16 -3.88
CA ILE A 45 14.51 -14.92 -3.07
C ILE A 45 13.38 -13.99 -3.50
N ALA A 46 12.78 -14.24 -4.67
CA ALA A 46 11.81 -13.37 -5.31
C ALA A 46 10.46 -14.06 -5.59
N PRO A 47 9.85 -14.76 -4.61
CA PRO A 47 8.68 -15.62 -4.82
C PRO A 47 7.48 -14.91 -5.46
N TYR A 48 7.24 -13.67 -5.05
CA TYR A 48 6.12 -12.86 -5.51
C TYR A 48 6.42 -12.03 -6.77
N LYS A 49 7.62 -12.17 -7.34
CA LYS A 49 8.03 -11.45 -8.55
C LYS A 49 8.20 -12.36 -9.76
N VAL A 50 8.18 -13.67 -9.56
CA VAL A 50 8.38 -14.67 -10.61
C VAL A 50 7.03 -15.28 -10.93
N HIS A 51 6.67 -15.29 -12.21
CA HIS A 51 5.38 -15.80 -12.65
C HIS A 51 5.18 -17.27 -12.23
N PRO A 52 3.97 -17.68 -11.76
CA PRO A 52 3.72 -19.00 -11.18
C PRO A 52 4.09 -20.20 -12.07
N LEU A 53 4.08 -20.02 -13.39
CA LEU A 53 4.50 -21.05 -14.36
C LEU A 53 5.98 -21.46 -14.21
N TRP A 54 6.85 -20.56 -13.75
CA TRP A 54 8.27 -20.86 -13.52
C TRP A 54 8.65 -20.88 -12.05
N TYR A 55 7.97 -20.15 -11.17
CA TYR A 55 8.32 -20.16 -9.74
C TYR A 55 8.01 -21.52 -9.08
N THR A 56 9.02 -22.18 -8.52
CA THR A 56 8.87 -23.37 -7.67
C THR A 56 10.04 -23.51 -6.70
N PRO A 57 9.84 -24.02 -5.47
CA PRO A 57 10.94 -24.31 -4.53
C PRO A 57 12.01 -25.25 -5.10
N ILE A 58 11.68 -26.10 -6.08
CA ILE A 58 12.63 -27.02 -6.72
C ILE A 58 13.38 -26.39 -7.92
N LEU A 59 13.36 -25.06 -8.08
CA LEU A 59 14.06 -24.38 -9.18
C LEU A 59 15.56 -24.74 -9.29
N PRO A 60 16.32 -24.87 -8.19
CA PRO A 60 17.72 -25.30 -8.25
C PRO A 60 17.87 -26.68 -8.90
N LEU A 61 16.96 -27.61 -8.61
CA LEU A 61 16.93 -28.93 -9.19
C LEU A 61 16.55 -28.88 -10.68
N LEU A 62 15.56 -28.08 -11.06
CA LEU A 62 15.15 -27.92 -12.46
C LEU A 62 16.27 -27.31 -13.32
N PHE A 63 17.02 -26.35 -12.77
CA PHE A 63 18.19 -25.78 -13.45
C PHE A 63 19.29 -26.82 -13.63
N LEU A 64 19.58 -27.60 -12.59
CA LEU A 64 20.56 -28.68 -12.66
C LEU A 64 20.17 -29.77 -13.67
N LEU A 65 18.92 -30.26 -13.63
CA LEU A 65 18.40 -31.25 -14.57
C LEU A 65 18.41 -30.74 -16.01
N SER A 66 18.08 -29.46 -16.22
CA SER A 66 18.13 -28.84 -17.54
C SER A 66 19.56 -28.77 -18.10
N ALA A 67 20.56 -28.55 -17.25
CA ALA A 67 21.98 -28.53 -17.65
C ALA A 67 22.47 -29.93 -18.02
N PHE A 68 22.10 -30.98 -17.25
CA PHE A 68 22.39 -32.36 -17.63
C PHE A 68 21.74 -32.76 -18.95
N ALA A 69 20.48 -32.38 -19.15
CA ALA A 69 19.77 -32.63 -20.40
C ALA A 69 20.40 -31.87 -21.60
N ALA A 70 20.97 -30.69 -21.37
CA ALA A 70 21.59 -29.86 -22.41
C ALA A 70 22.99 -30.32 -22.83
N GLY A 71 23.72 -31.03 -21.96
CA GLY A 71 25.13 -31.37 -22.19
C GLY A 71 25.38 -32.11 -23.51
N TYR A 72 24.71 -33.24 -23.74
CA TYR A 72 24.88 -34.01 -24.97
C TYR A 72 24.37 -33.29 -26.24
N PRO A 73 23.18 -32.65 -26.23
CA PRO A 73 22.77 -31.77 -27.34
C PRO A 73 23.80 -30.68 -27.67
N MET A 74 24.44 -30.07 -26.67
CA MET A 74 25.46 -29.05 -26.88
C MET A 74 26.72 -29.63 -27.53
N VAL A 75 27.19 -30.80 -27.08
CA VAL A 75 28.33 -31.50 -27.70
C VAL A 75 28.05 -31.84 -29.16
N ILE A 76 26.84 -32.32 -29.48
CA ILE A 76 26.42 -32.62 -30.86
C ILE A 76 26.38 -31.33 -31.70
N PHE A 77 25.80 -30.26 -31.14
CA PHE A 77 25.73 -28.96 -31.80
C PHE A 77 27.11 -28.42 -32.15
N GLU A 78 28.04 -28.43 -31.19
CA GLU A 78 29.43 -27.99 -31.39
C GLU A 78 30.17 -28.91 -32.36
N SER A 79 30.11 -30.23 -32.18
CA SER A 79 30.82 -31.21 -33.01
C SER A 79 30.41 -31.11 -34.49
N ILE A 80 29.12 -30.97 -34.79
CA ILE A 80 28.65 -30.84 -36.18
C ILE A 80 29.04 -29.48 -36.79
N ILE A 81 28.98 -28.39 -36.02
CA ILE A 81 29.42 -27.06 -36.49
C ILE A 81 30.93 -27.05 -36.75
N VAL A 82 31.72 -27.64 -35.86
CA VAL A 82 33.17 -27.77 -36.01
C VAL A 82 33.50 -28.63 -37.22
N SER A 83 32.86 -29.79 -37.37
CA SER A 83 33.04 -30.66 -38.54
C SER A 83 32.77 -29.89 -39.84
N LYS A 84 31.67 -29.13 -39.92
CA LYS A 84 31.35 -28.29 -41.07
C LYS A 84 32.36 -27.14 -41.28
N SER A 85 32.79 -26.47 -40.20
CA SER A 85 33.72 -25.32 -40.23
C SER A 85 35.13 -25.73 -40.68
N PHE A 86 35.55 -26.94 -40.33
CA PHE A 86 36.86 -27.51 -40.68
C PHE A 86 36.81 -28.44 -41.91
N GLY A 87 35.65 -28.58 -42.58
CA GLY A 87 35.50 -29.40 -43.78
C GLY A 87 35.67 -30.91 -43.54
N ARG A 88 35.25 -31.41 -42.37
CA ARG A 88 35.34 -32.81 -41.96
C ARG A 88 33.95 -33.45 -41.90
N GLU A 89 33.90 -34.76 -42.09
CA GLU A 89 32.67 -35.53 -41.87
C GLU A 89 32.34 -35.59 -40.37
N PRO A 90 31.07 -35.36 -39.96
CA PRO A 90 30.67 -35.50 -38.57
C PRO A 90 30.93 -36.93 -38.06
N GLU A 91 31.47 -37.05 -36.84
CA GLU A 91 31.81 -38.33 -36.20
C GLU A 91 30.55 -39.08 -35.71
N MET A 92 29.67 -39.45 -36.63
CA MET A 92 28.36 -40.07 -36.33
C MET A 92 28.49 -41.40 -35.58
N GLU A 93 29.63 -42.07 -35.67
CA GLU A 93 29.95 -43.27 -34.90
C GLU A 93 29.98 -43.00 -33.39
N VAL A 94 30.37 -41.79 -32.98
CA VAL A 94 30.38 -41.33 -31.58
C VAL A 94 29.08 -40.61 -31.23
N LEU A 95 28.58 -39.75 -32.11
CA LEU A 95 27.38 -38.94 -31.85
C LEU A 95 26.09 -39.79 -31.76
N THR A 96 25.97 -40.87 -32.55
CA THR A 96 24.76 -41.72 -32.57
C THR A 96 24.56 -42.48 -31.24
N PRO A 97 25.59 -43.13 -30.66
CA PRO A 97 25.49 -43.72 -29.32
C PRO A 97 25.15 -42.69 -28.24
N LEU A 98 25.78 -41.51 -28.26
CA LEU A 98 25.51 -40.42 -27.31
C LEU A 98 24.05 -39.94 -27.40
N ALA A 99 23.51 -39.85 -28.61
CA ALA A 99 22.13 -39.42 -28.84
C ALA A 99 21.07 -40.34 -28.22
N LYS A 100 21.41 -41.59 -27.85
CA LYS A 100 20.48 -42.51 -27.16
C LYS A 100 20.15 -42.07 -25.73
N PHE A 101 21.06 -41.35 -25.06
CA PHE A 101 20.86 -40.88 -23.70
C PHE A 101 20.03 -39.60 -23.63
N ILE A 102 19.96 -38.85 -24.73
CA ILE A 102 19.29 -37.53 -24.77
C ILE A 102 17.80 -37.61 -24.43
N PRO A 103 16.98 -38.50 -25.06
CA PRO A 103 15.56 -38.61 -24.70
C PRO A 103 15.33 -38.94 -23.24
N VAL A 104 16.19 -39.75 -22.62
CA VAL A 104 16.06 -40.12 -21.20
C VAL A 104 16.26 -38.91 -20.31
N LEU A 105 17.28 -38.09 -20.57
CA LEU A 105 17.59 -36.90 -19.79
C LEU A 105 16.57 -35.78 -20.01
N ILE A 106 16.13 -35.57 -21.25
CA ILE A 106 15.04 -34.63 -21.55
C ILE A 106 13.74 -35.09 -20.89
N GLY A 107 13.44 -36.39 -20.95
CA GLY A 107 12.26 -36.98 -20.32
C GLY A 107 12.26 -36.79 -18.80
N LEU A 108 13.40 -37.00 -18.13
CA LEU A 108 13.55 -36.76 -16.70
C LEU A 108 13.32 -35.29 -16.34
N TYR A 109 13.98 -34.36 -17.07
CA TYR A 109 13.77 -32.92 -16.87
C TYR A 109 12.30 -32.51 -17.08
N MET A 110 11.68 -32.99 -18.16
CA MET A 110 10.30 -32.71 -18.51
C MET A 110 9.32 -33.26 -17.47
N ALA A 111 9.55 -34.48 -16.96
CA ALA A 111 8.72 -35.10 -15.94
C ALA A 111 8.72 -34.28 -14.64
N PHE A 112 9.89 -33.83 -14.17
CA PHE A 112 9.99 -32.97 -12.99
C PHE A 112 9.35 -31.60 -13.22
N LYS A 113 9.61 -30.97 -14.37
CA LYS A 113 9.06 -29.64 -14.68
C LYS A 113 7.54 -29.64 -14.79
N LEU A 114 6.96 -30.59 -15.52
CA LEU A 114 5.51 -30.69 -15.70
C LEU A 114 4.83 -31.27 -14.45
N GLY A 115 5.43 -32.27 -13.80
CA GLY A 115 4.91 -32.87 -12.57
C GLY A 115 4.77 -31.84 -11.45
N ASP A 116 5.81 -31.03 -11.23
CA ASP A 116 5.76 -29.91 -10.26
C ASP A 116 4.66 -28.89 -10.58
N MET A 117 4.47 -28.55 -11.85
CA MET A 117 3.40 -27.64 -12.29
C MET A 117 2.00 -28.21 -12.00
N PHE A 118 1.79 -29.51 -12.22
CA PHE A 118 0.52 -30.18 -11.90
C PHE A 118 0.27 -30.24 -10.38
N VAL A 119 1.29 -30.58 -9.59
CA VAL A 119 1.20 -30.62 -8.12
C VAL A 119 0.88 -29.25 -7.54
N ARG A 120 1.47 -28.18 -8.08
CA ARG A 120 1.22 -26.79 -7.64
C ARG A 120 -0.07 -26.20 -8.21
N GLY A 121 -0.78 -26.89 -9.09
CA GLY A 121 -2.00 -26.40 -9.73
C GLY A 121 -1.78 -25.17 -10.60
N THR A 122 -0.57 -24.90 -11.10
CA THR A 122 -0.26 -23.68 -11.88
C THR A 122 -0.59 -23.83 -13.37
N TYR A 123 -1.11 -24.97 -13.79
CA TYR A 123 -1.60 -25.20 -15.15
C TYR A 123 -2.76 -24.27 -15.54
N ILE A 124 -3.46 -23.65 -14.58
CA ILE A 124 -4.57 -22.71 -14.87
C ILE A 124 -4.09 -21.54 -15.73
N TYR A 125 -2.84 -21.11 -15.54
CA TYR A 125 -2.26 -19.95 -16.22
C TYR A 125 -1.84 -20.25 -17.68
N LEU A 126 -1.98 -21.50 -18.14
CA LEU A 126 -1.62 -21.91 -19.51
C LEU A 126 -2.58 -21.35 -20.58
N LEU A 127 -3.77 -20.89 -20.20
CA LEU A 127 -4.81 -20.41 -21.13
C LEU A 127 -5.06 -18.89 -21.05
N ASP A 128 -4.26 -18.16 -20.27
CA ASP A 128 -4.47 -16.71 -20.05
C ASP A 128 -4.12 -15.83 -21.27
N GLY A 129 -3.42 -16.37 -22.28
CA GLY A 129 -3.06 -15.66 -23.51
C GLY A 129 -2.04 -14.53 -23.34
N THR A 130 -1.39 -14.42 -22.17
CA THR A 130 -0.35 -13.42 -21.91
C THR A 130 0.96 -13.72 -22.66
N TYR A 131 1.87 -12.73 -22.75
CA TYR A 131 3.19 -12.96 -23.36
C TYR A 131 4.02 -13.98 -22.57
N GLN A 132 3.83 -14.04 -21.25
CA GLN A 132 4.41 -15.06 -20.38
C GLN A 132 3.88 -16.45 -20.75
N THR A 133 2.55 -16.60 -20.81
CA THR A 133 1.89 -17.86 -21.19
C THR A 133 2.40 -18.36 -22.55
N ASN A 134 2.42 -17.48 -23.57
CA ASN A 134 2.88 -17.85 -24.90
C ASN A 134 4.35 -18.27 -24.92
N SER A 135 5.23 -17.56 -24.19
CA SER A 135 6.64 -17.93 -24.12
C SER A 135 6.87 -19.27 -23.40
N PHE A 136 6.07 -19.58 -22.37
CA PHE A 136 6.12 -20.88 -21.69
C PHE A 136 5.68 -22.02 -22.62
N LEU A 137 4.61 -21.82 -23.40
CA LEU A 137 4.13 -22.83 -24.35
C LEU A 137 5.16 -23.09 -25.46
N VAL A 138 5.80 -22.06 -25.99
CA VAL A 138 6.89 -22.22 -26.96
C VAL A 138 8.07 -22.97 -26.34
N GLU A 139 8.51 -22.56 -25.14
CA GLU A 139 9.59 -23.22 -24.41
C GLU A 139 9.33 -24.73 -24.24
N VAL A 140 8.13 -25.11 -23.78
CA VAL A 140 7.81 -26.50 -23.44
C VAL A 140 7.43 -27.32 -24.68
N ILE A 141 6.49 -26.85 -25.50
CA ILE A 141 5.96 -27.65 -26.62
C ILE A 141 6.98 -27.74 -27.75
N VAL A 142 7.50 -26.59 -28.17
CA VAL A 142 8.39 -26.51 -29.32
C VAL A 142 9.80 -26.90 -28.94
N CYS A 143 10.31 -26.46 -27.79
CA CYS A 143 11.73 -26.62 -27.49
C CYS A 143 12.06 -27.77 -26.51
N VAL A 144 11.07 -28.42 -25.88
CA VAL A 144 11.30 -29.59 -25.00
C VAL A 144 10.58 -30.83 -25.53
N ILE A 145 9.27 -30.76 -25.79
CA ILE A 145 8.46 -31.93 -26.22
C ILE A 145 8.82 -32.35 -27.65
N LEU A 146 8.89 -31.42 -28.60
CA LEU A 146 9.24 -31.75 -29.99
C LEU A 146 10.63 -32.43 -30.12
N PRO A 147 11.74 -31.90 -29.58
CA PRO A 147 13.03 -32.59 -29.66
C PRO A 147 13.04 -33.91 -28.91
N PHE A 148 12.30 -34.04 -27.79
CA PHE A 148 12.11 -35.33 -27.11
C PHE A 148 11.49 -36.36 -28.06
N VAL A 149 10.37 -36.03 -28.72
CA VAL A 149 9.68 -36.93 -29.65
C VAL A 149 10.55 -37.26 -30.87
N LEU A 150 11.23 -36.27 -31.45
CA LEU A 150 12.12 -36.48 -32.59
C LEU A 150 13.24 -37.47 -32.25
N LEU A 151 13.89 -37.28 -31.09
CA LEU A 151 15.04 -38.08 -30.68
C LEU A 151 14.67 -39.48 -30.18
N LEU A 152 13.38 -39.80 -29.98
CA LEU A 152 12.93 -41.19 -29.78
C LEU A 152 13.13 -42.02 -31.06
N SER A 153 13.01 -41.39 -32.24
CA SER A 153 13.18 -42.05 -33.53
C SER A 153 14.65 -42.40 -33.81
N SER A 154 14.90 -43.68 -34.09
CA SER A 154 16.23 -44.16 -34.51
C SER A 154 16.68 -43.55 -35.84
N LYS A 155 15.75 -43.12 -36.71
CA LYS A 155 16.05 -42.46 -37.99
C LYS A 155 16.62 -41.06 -37.78
N VAL A 156 16.05 -40.31 -36.83
CA VAL A 156 16.52 -38.95 -36.47
C VAL A 156 17.91 -39.03 -35.84
N ARG A 157 18.13 -39.97 -34.90
CA ARG A 157 19.43 -40.13 -34.22
C ARG A 157 20.60 -40.53 -35.14
N ARG A 158 20.31 -41.13 -36.30
CA ARG A 158 21.33 -41.56 -37.27
C ARG A 158 21.56 -40.56 -38.40
N SER A 159 20.72 -39.54 -38.52
CA SER A 159 20.83 -38.53 -39.58
C SER A 159 21.54 -37.28 -39.03
N PRO A 160 22.69 -36.87 -39.60
CA PRO A 160 23.42 -35.69 -39.13
C PRO A 160 22.56 -34.42 -39.10
N GLY A 161 21.76 -34.19 -40.15
CA GLY A 161 20.92 -32.99 -40.25
C GLY A 161 19.77 -32.97 -39.23
N TRP A 162 19.04 -34.08 -39.08
CA TRP A 162 17.94 -34.17 -38.13
C TRP A 162 18.43 -34.21 -36.67
N LEU A 163 19.58 -34.83 -36.42
CA LEU A 163 20.22 -34.85 -35.10
C LEU A 163 20.71 -33.45 -34.70
N PHE A 164 21.28 -32.69 -35.65
CA PHE A 164 21.62 -31.29 -35.45
C PHE A 164 20.39 -30.46 -35.15
N PHE A 165 19.34 -30.55 -35.98
CA PHE A 165 18.09 -29.80 -35.79
C PHE A 165 17.46 -30.03 -34.42
N ALA A 166 17.30 -31.30 -34.02
CA ALA A 166 16.73 -31.64 -32.71
C ALA A 166 17.59 -31.15 -31.54
N SER A 167 18.92 -31.26 -31.66
CA SER A 167 19.85 -30.76 -30.64
C SER A 167 19.83 -29.24 -30.53
N THR A 168 19.82 -28.52 -31.66
CA THR A 168 19.72 -27.06 -31.71
C THR A 168 18.42 -26.58 -31.07
N LEU A 169 17.29 -27.22 -31.40
CA LEU A 169 15.99 -26.86 -30.86
C LEU A 169 15.94 -26.97 -29.33
N PHE A 170 16.56 -28.02 -28.78
CA PHE A 170 16.66 -28.18 -27.32
C PHE A 170 17.62 -27.16 -26.68
N VAL A 171 18.78 -26.88 -27.29
CA VAL A 171 19.72 -25.85 -26.80
C VAL A 171 19.07 -24.46 -26.78
N ILE A 172 18.32 -24.11 -27.84
CA ILE A 172 17.52 -22.88 -27.88
C ILE A 172 16.43 -22.91 -26.78
N GLY A 173 15.83 -24.06 -26.52
CA GLY A 173 14.87 -24.24 -25.43
C GLY A 173 15.43 -23.94 -24.06
N ILE A 174 16.66 -24.39 -23.78
CA ILE A 174 17.33 -24.09 -22.51
C ILE A 174 17.73 -22.62 -22.41
N LEU A 175 18.20 -22.01 -23.50
CA LEU A 175 18.46 -20.58 -23.55
C LEU A 175 17.17 -19.78 -23.29
N LEU A 176 16.08 -20.13 -23.96
CA LEU A 176 14.77 -19.54 -23.78
C LEU A 176 14.27 -19.75 -22.35
N ASN A 177 14.50 -20.92 -21.74
CA ASN A 177 14.18 -21.15 -20.33
C ASN A 177 14.93 -20.19 -19.40
N ARG A 178 16.22 -19.91 -19.65
CA ARG A 178 16.99 -18.94 -18.85
C ARG A 178 16.42 -17.53 -18.99
N ILE A 179 16.13 -17.11 -20.22
CA ILE A 179 15.48 -15.81 -20.49
C ILE A 179 14.10 -15.76 -19.83
N ASN A 180 13.33 -16.83 -19.93
CA ASN A 180 11.99 -16.86 -19.39
C ASN A 180 11.99 -16.75 -17.87
N VAL A 181 12.85 -17.50 -17.18
CA VAL A 181 12.96 -17.45 -15.73
C VAL A 181 13.47 -16.07 -15.28
N PHE A 182 14.56 -15.55 -15.86
CA PHE A 182 15.17 -14.30 -15.36
C PHE A 182 14.53 -13.00 -15.86
N VAL A 183 13.92 -13.02 -17.04
CA VAL A 183 13.45 -11.80 -17.73
C VAL A 183 11.94 -11.82 -17.92
N VAL A 184 11.40 -12.85 -18.58
CA VAL A 184 9.96 -12.86 -18.98
C VAL A 184 9.05 -13.07 -17.78
N SER A 185 9.43 -13.96 -16.86
CA SER A 185 8.66 -14.28 -15.68
C SER A 185 8.84 -13.26 -14.55
N TYR A 186 9.92 -12.47 -14.59
CA TYR A 186 10.25 -11.52 -13.54
C TYR A 186 9.51 -10.19 -13.74
N THR A 187 8.64 -9.84 -12.81
CA THR A 187 7.95 -8.54 -12.78
C THR A 187 8.61 -7.61 -11.76
N PRO A 188 9.44 -6.65 -12.21
CA PRO A 188 10.10 -5.69 -11.32
C PRO A 188 9.10 -4.71 -10.70
N PRO A 189 9.26 -4.32 -9.41
CA PRO A 189 8.28 -3.52 -8.67
C PRO A 189 8.11 -2.05 -9.13
N TYR A 190 8.95 -1.54 -10.05
CA TYR A 190 8.99 -0.09 -10.36
C TYR A 190 9.18 0.26 -11.85
N ILE A 191 8.93 -0.68 -12.78
CA ILE A 191 9.15 -0.40 -14.21
C ILE A 191 7.82 -0.25 -14.96
N ILE A 192 7.66 0.91 -15.62
CA ILE A 192 6.47 1.31 -16.41
C ILE A 192 6.61 0.88 -17.89
N LYS A 193 7.75 0.30 -18.30
CA LYS A 193 8.01 -0.19 -19.67
C LYS A 193 8.65 -1.58 -19.69
N SER A 194 8.10 -2.51 -20.47
CA SER A 194 8.68 -3.84 -20.67
C SER A 194 10.15 -3.76 -21.07
N TYR A 195 11.03 -4.53 -20.41
CA TYR A 195 12.44 -4.62 -20.77
C TYR A 195 12.57 -5.28 -22.16
N PHE A 196 13.26 -4.59 -23.06
CA PHE A 196 13.73 -5.14 -24.32
C PHE A 196 15.20 -4.75 -24.47
N PRO A 197 16.10 -5.69 -24.79
CA PRO A 197 17.53 -5.41 -24.81
C PRO A 197 17.85 -4.32 -25.82
N ALA A 198 18.70 -3.38 -25.42
CA ALA A 198 19.14 -2.32 -26.33
C ALA A 198 20.00 -2.93 -27.46
N VAL A 199 20.02 -2.29 -28.63
CA VAL A 199 20.84 -2.74 -29.77
C VAL A 199 22.31 -2.94 -29.38
N GLY A 200 22.85 -2.08 -28.49
CA GLY A 200 24.20 -2.25 -27.95
C GLY A 200 24.40 -3.51 -27.11
N GLU A 201 23.43 -3.89 -26.27
CA GLU A 201 23.48 -5.11 -25.45
C GLU A 201 23.47 -6.38 -26.32
N ILE A 202 22.70 -6.35 -27.42
CA ILE A 202 22.69 -7.41 -28.43
C ILE A 202 24.05 -7.52 -29.10
N PHE A 203 24.65 -6.39 -29.53
CA PHE A 203 25.98 -6.40 -30.15
C PHE A 203 27.09 -6.88 -29.21
N ILE A 204 27.04 -6.53 -27.92
CA ILE A 204 27.99 -7.03 -26.92
C ILE A 204 27.86 -8.55 -26.79
N THR A 205 26.63 -9.06 -26.70
CA THR A 205 26.38 -10.51 -26.59
C THR A 205 26.90 -11.26 -27.82
N VAL A 206 26.58 -10.77 -29.02
CA VAL A 206 27.09 -11.33 -30.28
C VAL A 206 28.62 -11.26 -30.35
N GLY A 207 29.22 -10.15 -29.90
CA GLY A 207 30.66 -9.97 -29.84
C GLY A 207 31.37 -10.95 -28.91
N LEU A 208 30.80 -11.22 -27.73
CA LEU A 208 31.32 -12.22 -26.79
C LEU A 208 31.26 -13.63 -27.38
N VAL A 209 30.15 -13.99 -28.03
CA VAL A 209 30.02 -15.30 -28.72
C VAL A 209 31.03 -15.41 -29.86
N ALA A 210 31.18 -14.37 -30.70
CA ALA A 210 32.17 -14.35 -31.77
C ALA A 210 33.62 -14.47 -31.24
N THR A 211 33.91 -13.82 -30.12
CA THR A 211 35.22 -13.91 -29.45
C THR A 211 35.48 -15.31 -28.91
N LEU A 212 34.47 -15.94 -28.30
CA LEU A 212 34.57 -17.32 -27.82
C LEU A 212 34.82 -18.30 -28.97
N MET A 213 34.10 -18.14 -30.08
CA MET A 213 34.32 -18.96 -31.29
C MET A 213 35.72 -18.76 -31.87
N LEU A 214 36.22 -17.52 -31.89
CA LEU A 214 37.57 -17.20 -32.35
C LEU A 214 38.63 -17.84 -31.44
N ALA A 215 38.49 -17.69 -30.12
CA ALA A 215 39.38 -18.28 -29.15
C ALA A 215 39.41 -19.80 -29.28
N TYR A 216 38.24 -20.45 -29.34
CA TYR A 216 38.12 -21.90 -29.55
C TYR A 216 38.89 -22.34 -30.81
N ARG A 217 38.72 -21.62 -31.93
CA ARG A 217 39.45 -21.91 -33.16
C ARG A 217 40.96 -21.82 -32.94
N ILE A 218 41.47 -20.73 -32.35
CA ILE A 218 42.90 -20.57 -32.05
C ILE A 218 43.42 -21.74 -31.20
N PHE A 219 42.71 -22.12 -30.14
CA PHE A 219 43.11 -23.23 -29.26
C PHE A 219 43.14 -24.58 -30.00
N VAL A 220 42.14 -24.89 -30.84
CA VAL A 220 42.10 -26.13 -31.62
C VAL A 220 43.17 -26.18 -32.73
N PHE A 221 43.62 -25.02 -33.22
CA PHE A 221 44.73 -24.95 -34.19
C PHE A 221 46.10 -25.09 -33.50
N ILE A 222 46.28 -24.52 -32.31
CA ILE A 222 47.54 -24.57 -31.56
C ILE A 222 47.73 -25.93 -30.88
N PHE A 223 46.68 -26.44 -30.25
CA PHE A 223 46.69 -27.71 -29.53
C PHE A 223 45.97 -28.77 -30.37
N PRO A 224 46.54 -29.97 -30.60
CA PRO A 224 45.96 -31.01 -31.44
C PRO A 224 44.77 -31.71 -30.76
N VAL A 225 43.70 -30.97 -30.48
CA VAL A 225 42.51 -31.43 -29.74
C VAL A 225 41.64 -32.37 -30.59
N LEU A 226 41.64 -32.21 -31.93
CA LEU A 226 40.81 -32.98 -32.87
C LEU A 226 41.58 -34.12 -33.60
N GLY A 227 42.65 -34.65 -32.99
CA GLY A 227 43.31 -35.89 -33.43
C GLY A 227 44.02 -35.91 -34.79
N ALA A 228 43.96 -34.85 -35.62
CA ALA A 228 44.71 -34.76 -36.87
C ALA A 228 45.19 -33.33 -37.14
N ARG A 229 46.41 -33.20 -37.67
CA ARG A 229 47.10 -31.92 -37.95
C ARG A 229 46.25 -31.07 -38.92
N PRO A 230 45.75 -29.89 -38.51
CA PRO A 230 45.10 -28.98 -39.44
C PRO A 230 46.13 -28.34 -40.40
N GLU A 231 45.71 -28.02 -41.63
CA GLU A 231 46.56 -27.32 -42.59
C GLU A 231 47.05 -25.97 -42.04
N LYS A 232 48.32 -25.65 -42.32
CA LYS A 232 49.06 -24.53 -41.73
C LYS A 232 48.43 -23.17 -42.11
N MET A 233 48.08 -22.38 -41.10
CA MET A 233 47.77 -20.94 -41.29
C MET A 233 49.02 -20.16 -41.71
N SER A 234 48.83 -19.13 -42.54
CA SER A 234 49.88 -18.18 -42.93
C SER A 234 50.56 -17.54 -41.70
N PRO A 235 51.90 -17.41 -41.67
CA PRO A 235 52.66 -16.82 -40.55
C PRO A 235 52.19 -15.41 -40.16
N THR A 236 51.66 -14.64 -41.12
CA THR A 236 51.11 -13.30 -40.91
C THR A 236 49.83 -13.27 -40.08
N LEU A 237 48.96 -14.28 -40.22
CA LEU A 237 47.74 -14.39 -39.41
C LEU A 237 48.06 -14.80 -37.98
N LEU A 238 49.02 -15.71 -37.79
CA LEU A 238 49.45 -16.15 -36.45
C LEU A 238 50.06 -14.99 -35.65
N ALA A 239 50.90 -14.16 -36.28
CA ALA A 239 51.51 -12.99 -35.64
C ALA A 239 50.47 -11.92 -35.23
N PHE A 240 49.43 -11.71 -36.06
CA PHE A 240 48.35 -10.78 -35.74
C PHE A 240 47.53 -11.26 -34.52
N PHE A 241 47.28 -12.57 -34.40
CA PHE A 241 46.54 -13.14 -33.28
C PHE A 241 47.33 -13.13 -31.96
N VAL A 242 48.65 -13.34 -31.99
CA VAL A 242 49.50 -13.24 -30.80
C VAL A 242 49.55 -11.80 -30.28
N MET A 243 49.60 -10.79 -31.17
CA MET A 243 49.53 -9.39 -30.75
C MET A 243 48.17 -8.99 -30.17
N ALA A 244 47.06 -9.45 -30.76
CA ALA A 244 45.73 -9.16 -30.25
C ALA A 244 45.47 -9.81 -28.87
N ALA A 245 45.96 -11.03 -28.65
CA ALA A 245 45.91 -11.68 -27.35
C ALA A 245 46.76 -10.94 -26.30
N ALA A 246 47.97 -10.49 -26.66
CA ALA A 246 48.84 -9.74 -25.75
C ALA A 246 48.27 -8.38 -25.33
N LEU A 247 47.46 -7.74 -26.18
CA LEU A 247 46.74 -6.49 -25.88
C LEU A 247 45.54 -6.70 -24.93
N ALA A 248 44.89 -7.88 -24.97
CA ALA A 248 43.77 -8.20 -24.09
C ALA A 248 44.17 -8.52 -22.63
N PHE A 249 45.45 -8.79 -22.37
CA PHE A 249 45.98 -9.07 -21.03
C PHE A 249 46.56 -7.85 -20.30
N HIS A 250 46.47 -6.64 -20.85
CA HIS A 250 46.83 -5.42 -20.11
C HIS A 250 45.70 -5.00 -19.16
N SER A 251 45.92 -5.38 -17.89
CA SER A 251 45.25 -4.97 -16.64
C SER A 251 43.75 -5.31 -16.51
N PRO A 252 43.38 -6.28 -15.64
CA PRO A 252 42.14 -6.12 -14.91
C PRO A 252 42.35 -4.94 -13.95
N ALA A 253 41.55 -3.90 -14.08
CA ALA A 253 41.43 -2.91 -13.02
C ALA A 253 41.17 -3.67 -11.71
N LYS A 254 42.03 -3.44 -10.70
CA LYS A 254 41.88 -4.00 -9.36
C LYS A 254 40.45 -3.76 -8.90
N ALA A 255 39.63 -4.81 -8.87
CA ALA A 255 38.39 -4.78 -8.11
C ALA A 255 38.78 -4.89 -6.63
N GLU A 256 39.14 -3.75 -6.07
CA GLU A 256 39.28 -3.58 -4.64
C GLU A 256 37.89 -3.84 -4.04
N THR A 257 37.73 -4.95 -3.32
CA THR A 257 36.59 -5.14 -2.43
C THR A 257 36.75 -4.16 -1.28
N LEU A 258 36.39 -2.91 -1.55
CA LEU A 258 36.10 -1.93 -0.53
C LEU A 258 34.94 -2.50 0.27
N ARG A 259 35.22 -2.97 1.49
CA ARG A 259 34.23 -2.85 2.55
C ARG A 259 34.07 -1.35 2.82
N THR A 260 33.35 -0.67 1.94
CA THR A 260 32.84 0.66 2.23
C THR A 260 31.89 0.45 3.40
N GLU A 261 32.22 1.00 4.56
CA GLU A 261 31.14 1.48 5.42
C GLU A 261 30.23 2.29 4.50
N LEU A 262 28.95 1.94 4.42
CA LEU A 262 28.00 2.70 3.61
C LEU A 262 28.20 4.16 3.98
N PRO A 263 28.76 5.00 3.08
CA PRO A 263 28.89 6.41 3.39
C PRO A 263 27.46 6.87 3.65
N ALA A 264 27.23 7.54 4.79
CA ALA A 264 25.94 8.14 5.08
C ALA A 264 25.50 8.84 3.80
N SER A 265 24.39 8.36 3.19
CA SER A 265 24.07 8.68 1.81
C SER A 265 24.15 10.20 1.66
N GLU A 266 25.03 10.70 0.79
CA GLU A 266 25.18 12.13 0.59
C GLU A 266 23.77 12.69 0.36
N GLN A 267 23.34 13.66 1.18
CA GLN A 267 21.97 14.16 1.13
C GLN A 267 21.66 14.68 -0.27
N VAL A 268 20.88 13.90 -1.02
CA VAL A 268 20.53 14.21 -2.40
C VAL A 268 19.47 15.32 -2.37
N VAL A 269 19.81 16.52 -2.83
CA VAL A 269 18.87 17.66 -2.90
C VAL A 269 18.51 17.93 -4.36
N PRO A 270 17.23 17.96 -4.78
CA PRO A 270 16.05 17.68 -3.97
C PRO A 270 15.85 16.17 -3.74
N SER A 271 15.51 15.83 -2.51
CA SER A 271 14.99 14.54 -2.08
C SER A 271 13.47 14.59 -2.02
N ILE A 272 12.83 13.41 -2.13
CA ILE A 272 11.39 13.27 -1.90
C ILE A 272 11.01 13.72 -0.48
N THR A 273 11.93 13.55 0.48
CA THR A 273 11.73 13.96 1.87
C THR A 273 11.66 15.48 2.06
N ASP A 274 12.19 16.25 1.10
CA ASP A 274 12.20 17.71 1.14
C ASP A 274 10.84 18.31 0.75
N ALA A 275 9.96 17.50 0.13
CA ALA A 275 8.63 17.95 -0.25
C ALA A 275 7.77 18.25 1.00
N PRO A 276 7.16 19.45 1.09
CA PRO A 276 6.19 19.78 2.14
C PRO A 276 5.13 18.69 2.30
N LYS A 277 4.70 18.44 3.54
CA LYS A 277 3.65 17.43 3.79
C LYS A 277 2.35 17.79 3.09
N LEU A 278 1.94 19.04 3.27
CA LEU A 278 0.75 19.67 2.71
C LEU A 278 1.13 21.05 2.18
N HIS A 279 0.55 21.43 1.05
CA HIS A 279 0.61 22.79 0.53
C HIS A 279 -0.81 23.27 0.23
N ILE A 280 -1.14 24.51 0.57
CA ILE A 280 -2.45 25.10 0.26
C ILE A 280 -2.27 25.92 -1.00
N LEU A 281 -2.95 25.53 -2.07
CA LEU A 281 -2.98 26.26 -3.32
C LEU A 281 -3.96 27.43 -3.16
N ASP A 282 -3.45 28.52 -2.61
CA ASP A 282 -4.15 29.80 -2.49
C ASP A 282 -3.31 30.91 -3.15
N SER A 283 -3.92 31.64 -4.09
CA SER A 283 -3.24 32.71 -4.82
C SER A 283 -4.21 33.84 -5.13
N SER A 284 -3.78 35.07 -4.84
CA SER A 284 -4.51 36.28 -5.21
C SER A 284 -4.76 36.36 -6.73
N VAL A 285 -3.81 35.88 -7.54
CA VAL A 285 -3.91 35.82 -9.01
C VAL A 285 -5.07 34.93 -9.47
N ILE A 286 -5.34 33.83 -8.76
CA ILE A 286 -6.46 32.93 -9.08
C ILE A 286 -7.79 33.57 -8.69
N LYS A 287 -7.81 34.32 -7.58
CA LYS A 287 -9.01 34.94 -7.00
C LYS A 287 -9.43 36.24 -7.67
N GLU A 288 -8.52 36.90 -8.40
CA GLU A 288 -8.72 38.22 -9.02
C GLU A 288 -10.04 38.34 -9.81
N TYR A 289 -10.39 37.30 -10.59
CA TYR A 289 -11.59 37.32 -11.44
C TYR A 289 -12.77 36.55 -10.84
N SER A 290 -12.54 35.59 -9.95
CA SER A 290 -13.59 34.72 -9.39
C SER A 290 -13.09 33.93 -8.18
N ASP A 291 -13.69 34.17 -7.02
CA ASP A 291 -13.44 33.43 -5.78
C ASP A 291 -14.67 32.62 -5.35
N ILE A 292 -15.01 31.61 -6.15
CA ILE A 292 -16.21 30.77 -5.96
C ILE A 292 -15.91 29.44 -5.25
N TYR A 293 -14.65 29.12 -4.96
CA TYR A 293 -14.22 27.87 -4.32
C TYR A 293 -13.17 28.15 -3.24
N GLU A 294 -13.18 27.36 -2.17
CA GLU A 294 -12.13 27.39 -1.15
C GLU A 294 -10.78 26.92 -1.74
N PRO A 295 -9.63 27.33 -1.16
CA PRO A 295 -8.32 26.85 -1.59
C PRO A 295 -8.16 25.32 -1.57
N VAL A 296 -7.38 24.79 -2.51
CA VAL A 296 -7.12 23.34 -2.61
C VAL A 296 -6.00 22.95 -1.65
N ARG A 297 -6.25 21.90 -0.87
CA ARG A 297 -5.24 21.24 -0.01
C ARG A 297 -4.48 20.19 -0.82
N PHE A 298 -3.28 20.52 -1.26
CA PHE A 298 -2.42 19.67 -2.06
C PHE A 298 -1.48 18.83 -1.18
N MET A 299 -1.68 17.51 -1.15
CA MET A 299 -0.85 16.55 -0.39
C MET A 299 0.50 16.35 -1.08
N HIS A 300 1.39 17.35 -1.00
CA HIS A 300 2.60 17.41 -1.81
C HIS A 300 3.54 16.22 -1.57
N SER A 301 3.80 15.85 -0.31
CA SER A 301 4.62 14.66 0.01
C SER A 301 4.05 13.33 -0.53
N LYS A 302 2.72 13.19 -0.63
CA LYS A 302 2.09 12.01 -1.27
C LYS A 302 2.45 11.96 -2.75
N HIS A 303 2.30 13.09 -3.45
CA HIS A 303 2.61 13.18 -4.88
C HIS A 303 4.10 12.96 -5.13
N ALA A 304 4.97 13.56 -4.32
CA ALA A 304 6.41 13.35 -4.41
C ALA A 304 6.79 11.86 -4.20
N ASN A 305 6.15 11.17 -3.25
CA ASN A 305 6.40 9.74 -2.99
C ASN A 305 5.94 8.84 -4.15
N VAL A 306 4.77 9.14 -4.73
CA VAL A 306 4.19 8.36 -5.84
C VAL A 306 4.98 8.61 -7.13
N LEU A 307 5.25 9.86 -7.46
CA LEU A 307 5.88 10.24 -8.72
C LEU A 307 7.39 10.01 -8.73
N ARG A 308 8.06 10.23 -7.60
CA ARG A 308 9.53 10.18 -7.43
C ARG A 308 10.35 11.05 -8.38
N ASP A 309 9.69 11.85 -9.20
CA ASP A 309 10.24 12.83 -10.11
C ASP A 309 9.47 14.14 -9.96
N CYS A 310 10.09 15.11 -9.26
CA CYS A 310 9.48 16.41 -9.04
C CYS A 310 9.32 17.20 -10.36
N THR A 311 10.07 16.86 -11.41
CA THR A 311 10.04 17.59 -12.69
C THR A 311 8.83 17.28 -13.56
N LEU A 312 8.01 16.28 -13.18
CA LEU A 312 6.68 16.10 -13.77
C LEU A 312 5.74 17.26 -13.43
N CYS A 313 5.83 17.78 -12.21
CA CYS A 313 5.06 18.95 -11.78
C CYS A 313 5.84 20.25 -12.01
N HIS A 314 7.12 20.23 -11.68
CA HIS A 314 8.05 21.35 -11.81
C HIS A 314 8.86 21.23 -13.09
N HIS A 315 8.17 21.24 -14.22
CA HIS A 315 8.74 20.94 -15.55
C HIS A 315 9.70 22.00 -16.08
N ARG A 316 9.63 23.23 -15.55
CA ARG A 316 10.44 24.36 -16.00
C ARG A 316 10.90 25.25 -14.85
N THR A 317 12.03 25.94 -15.04
CA THR A 317 12.55 26.95 -14.12
C THR A 317 12.88 28.24 -14.89
N PRO A 318 12.54 29.44 -14.37
CA PRO A 318 12.92 30.71 -15.00
C PRO A 318 14.43 30.85 -15.15
N LYS A 319 14.92 31.36 -16.29
CA LYS A 319 16.37 31.65 -16.44
C LYS A 319 16.79 32.94 -15.72
N LYS A 320 15.85 33.85 -15.53
CA LYS A 320 16.02 35.15 -14.89
C LYS A 320 14.67 35.65 -14.37
N ASP A 321 14.71 36.66 -13.51
CA ASP A 321 13.49 37.26 -12.98
C ASP A 321 12.59 37.79 -14.11
N GLY A 322 11.32 37.39 -14.07
CA GLY A 322 10.33 37.74 -15.08
C GLY A 322 10.32 36.86 -16.34
N ASP A 323 11.22 35.87 -16.46
CA ASP A 323 11.16 34.87 -17.53
C ASP A 323 9.96 33.93 -17.35
N ARG A 324 8.96 34.07 -18.23
CA ARG A 324 7.74 33.25 -18.22
C ARG A 324 7.91 31.91 -18.92
N TYR A 325 8.82 31.85 -19.89
CA TYR A 325 9.00 30.64 -20.68
C TYR A 325 9.85 29.65 -19.89
N GLY A 326 10.94 30.10 -19.27
CA GLY A 326 11.85 29.27 -18.50
C GLY A 326 12.59 28.22 -19.35
N GLU A 327 13.44 27.44 -18.70
CA GLU A 327 14.10 26.26 -19.27
C GLU A 327 13.52 24.97 -18.72
N ALA A 328 13.43 23.93 -19.56
CA ALA A 328 13.08 22.59 -19.10
C ALA A 328 14.12 22.09 -18.10
N VAL A 329 13.64 21.44 -17.05
CA VAL A 329 14.49 20.96 -15.95
C VAL A 329 14.32 19.46 -15.76
N THR A 330 15.38 18.79 -15.32
CA THR A 330 15.37 17.37 -14.96
C THR A 330 15.86 17.21 -13.52
N MET A 331 15.49 16.10 -12.86
CA MET A 331 15.98 15.80 -11.51
C MET A 331 17.51 15.77 -11.46
N ALA A 332 18.18 15.28 -12.51
CA ALA A 332 19.64 15.28 -12.60
C ALA A 332 20.24 16.70 -12.54
N LYS A 333 19.64 17.64 -13.28
CA LYS A 333 20.08 19.05 -13.30
C LYS A 333 19.83 19.74 -11.96
N LEU A 334 18.68 19.49 -11.33
CA LEU A 334 18.38 20.02 -9.99
C LEU A 334 19.36 19.48 -8.94
N ARG A 335 19.67 18.18 -9.01
CA ARG A 335 20.60 17.51 -8.10
C ARG A 335 22.03 17.99 -8.27
N GLN A 336 22.49 18.13 -9.51
CA GLN A 336 23.81 18.68 -9.81
C GLN A 336 23.96 20.11 -9.26
N LYS A 337 22.90 20.92 -9.37
CA LYS A 337 22.87 22.30 -8.87
C LYS A 337 22.49 22.42 -7.39
N LYS A 338 22.13 21.32 -6.71
CA LYS A 338 21.57 21.29 -5.35
C LYS A 338 20.44 22.31 -5.16
N GLN A 339 19.55 22.43 -6.16
CA GLN A 339 18.51 23.46 -6.21
C GLN A 339 17.12 22.85 -6.07
N LEU A 340 16.25 23.47 -5.26
CA LEU A 340 14.84 23.08 -5.16
C LEU A 340 14.06 23.49 -6.43
N PRO A 341 13.04 22.72 -6.83
CA PRO A 341 12.19 23.09 -7.94
C PRO A 341 11.42 24.40 -7.69
N THR A 342 11.18 25.18 -8.75
CA THR A 342 10.46 26.47 -8.69
C THR A 342 8.94 26.27 -8.73
N ASP A 343 8.17 27.14 -8.08
CA ASP A 343 6.71 27.09 -8.10
C ASP A 343 6.08 27.46 -9.46
N CYS A 344 4.79 27.13 -9.63
CA CYS A 344 4.05 27.44 -10.85
C CYS A 344 3.92 28.95 -11.09
N VAL A 345 3.79 29.76 -10.04
CA VAL A 345 3.52 31.20 -10.14
C VAL A 345 4.69 31.99 -10.74
N SER A 346 5.90 31.45 -10.63
CA SER A 346 7.09 32.03 -11.24
C SER A 346 6.98 32.18 -12.76
N CYS A 347 6.34 31.23 -13.44
CA CYS A 347 6.12 31.24 -14.89
C CYS A 347 4.65 31.51 -15.28
N HIS A 348 3.70 31.01 -14.50
CA HIS A 348 2.27 31.14 -14.76
C HIS A 348 1.66 32.22 -13.87
N LYS A 349 1.26 33.36 -14.44
CA LYS A 349 0.56 34.43 -13.70
C LYS A 349 -0.87 34.60 -14.20
N ALA A 350 -1.22 35.77 -14.74
CA ALA A 350 -2.60 36.11 -15.06
C ALA A 350 -3.16 35.19 -16.18
N PRO A 351 -4.48 34.95 -16.21
CA PRO A 351 -5.13 34.13 -17.23
C PRO A 351 -4.87 34.58 -18.67
N PHE A 352 -4.68 35.88 -18.89
CA PHE A 352 -4.48 36.47 -20.21
C PHE A 352 -3.38 37.53 -20.18
N GLU A 353 -2.31 37.28 -20.93
CA GLU A 353 -1.22 38.23 -21.12
C GLU A 353 -0.88 38.32 -22.61
N PRO A 354 -1.09 39.47 -23.28
CA PRO A 354 -0.91 39.59 -24.74
C PRO A 354 0.47 39.19 -25.26
N LYS A 355 1.51 39.26 -24.41
CA LYS A 355 2.89 38.90 -24.76
C LYS A 355 3.17 37.39 -24.71
N TYR A 356 2.29 36.59 -24.10
CA TYR A 356 2.52 35.17 -23.78
C TYR A 356 1.24 34.33 -24.01
N LEU A 357 0.71 34.37 -25.24
CA LEU A 357 -0.56 33.73 -25.60
C LEU A 357 -0.51 32.19 -25.53
N ASP A 358 0.67 31.59 -25.61
CA ASP A 358 0.93 30.15 -25.58
C ASP A 358 1.09 29.59 -24.15
N ILE A 359 1.21 30.46 -23.15
CA ILE A 359 1.40 30.08 -21.75
C ILE A 359 0.06 30.18 -21.02
N PRO A 360 -0.49 29.07 -20.47
CA PRO A 360 -1.72 29.16 -19.70
C PRO A 360 -1.49 29.96 -18.42
N GLY A 361 -2.49 30.74 -17.99
CA GLY A 361 -2.44 31.36 -16.66
C GLY A 361 -2.45 30.31 -15.52
N LEU A 362 -2.17 30.76 -14.30
CA LEU A 362 -1.94 29.89 -13.13
C LEU A 362 -3.09 28.88 -12.88
N LYS A 363 -4.35 29.34 -12.99
CA LYS A 363 -5.52 28.48 -12.84
C LYS A 363 -5.59 27.38 -13.92
N GLY A 364 -5.23 27.71 -15.16
CA GLY A 364 -5.18 26.76 -16.27
C GLY A 364 -4.03 25.76 -16.12
N ALA A 365 -2.87 26.22 -15.67
CA ALA A 365 -1.70 25.38 -15.41
C ALA A 365 -2.00 24.29 -14.37
N TYR A 366 -2.59 24.67 -13.23
CA TYR A 366 -2.98 23.70 -12.19
C TYR A 366 -4.00 22.69 -12.70
N HIS A 367 -5.10 23.13 -13.33
CA HIS A 367 -6.15 22.21 -13.77
C HIS A 367 -5.67 21.28 -14.86
N ARG A 368 -4.88 21.74 -15.83
CA ARG A 368 -4.41 20.87 -16.92
C ARG A 368 -3.50 19.78 -16.37
N LEU A 369 -2.47 20.17 -15.61
CA LEU A 369 -1.46 19.22 -15.12
C LEU A 369 -2.04 18.22 -14.10
N CYS A 370 -2.80 18.70 -13.12
CA CYS A 370 -3.38 17.80 -12.11
C CYS A 370 -4.47 16.91 -12.70
N MET A 371 -5.38 17.45 -13.53
CA MET A 371 -6.51 16.67 -14.05
C MET A 371 -6.09 15.65 -15.09
N ASP A 372 -5.11 15.95 -15.93
CA ASP A 372 -4.62 14.99 -16.92
C ASP A 372 -4.00 13.79 -16.20
N CYS A 373 -3.10 14.04 -15.23
CA CYS A 373 -2.53 12.99 -14.41
C CYS A 373 -3.60 12.21 -13.60
N HIS A 374 -4.57 12.90 -13.00
CA HIS A 374 -5.64 12.23 -12.24
C HIS A 374 -6.55 11.39 -13.14
N LYS A 375 -6.77 11.75 -14.41
CA LYS A 375 -7.57 10.94 -15.34
C LYS A 375 -6.82 9.71 -15.83
N GLU A 376 -5.50 9.82 -16.01
CA GLU A 376 -4.63 8.74 -16.48
C GLU A 376 -4.21 7.79 -15.36
N ALA A 377 -4.15 8.27 -14.12
CA ALA A 377 -3.84 7.45 -12.96
C ALA A 377 -4.86 6.32 -12.82
N GLU A 378 -4.37 5.11 -12.52
CA GLU A 378 -5.20 3.93 -12.35
C GLU A 378 -6.24 4.16 -11.25
N GLN A 379 -7.50 4.33 -11.64
CA GLN A 379 -8.62 4.52 -10.73
C GLN A 379 -9.13 3.16 -10.25
N VAL A 380 -8.27 2.43 -9.54
CA VAL A 380 -8.67 1.16 -8.93
C VAL A 380 -9.54 1.51 -7.71
N PRO A 381 -10.79 1.00 -7.64
CA PRO A 381 -11.59 1.13 -6.43
C PRO A 381 -10.80 0.58 -5.24
N TYR A 382 -10.76 1.31 -4.14
CA TYR A 382 -10.13 0.80 -2.92
C TYR A 382 -11.00 -0.32 -2.34
N VAL A 383 -10.74 -1.57 -2.74
CA VAL A 383 -11.45 -2.75 -2.23
C VAL A 383 -10.54 -3.50 -1.26
N ARG A 384 -10.90 -3.51 0.03
CA ARG A 384 -10.20 -4.30 1.06
C ARG A 384 -11.18 -4.92 2.06
N GLY A 385 -11.53 -6.18 1.84
CA GLY A 385 -12.28 -7.05 2.76
C GLY A 385 -13.37 -7.89 2.07
N PRO A 386 -13.99 -8.84 2.80
CA PRO A 386 -15.04 -9.72 2.25
C PRO A 386 -16.38 -8.99 2.02
N VAL A 387 -16.59 -7.84 2.65
CA VAL A 387 -17.79 -7.01 2.49
C VAL A 387 -17.44 -5.75 1.72
N VAL A 388 -17.90 -5.68 0.47
CA VAL A 388 -17.74 -4.52 -0.41
C VAL A 388 -18.79 -3.47 -0.07
N TYR A 389 -18.49 -2.65 0.94
CA TYR A 389 -19.24 -1.43 1.22
C TYR A 389 -18.28 -0.24 1.07
N SER A 390 -17.92 0.07 -0.19
CA SER A 390 -17.25 1.34 -0.51
C SER A 390 -18.18 2.49 -0.10
N ALA A 391 -17.65 3.71 0.05
CA ALA A 391 -18.42 4.93 0.22
C ALA A 391 -19.33 5.19 -0.99
N MET A 392 -20.35 4.36 -1.16
CA MET A 392 -21.21 4.35 -2.33
C MET A 392 -22.47 5.10 -1.95
N VAL A 393 -22.44 6.41 -2.16
CA VAL A 393 -23.70 7.10 -2.50
C VAL A 393 -24.16 6.51 -3.83
N ARG A 394 -24.85 5.37 -3.80
CA ARG A 394 -25.53 4.82 -4.98
C ARG A 394 -26.84 5.58 -5.14
N GLY A 395 -26.97 6.30 -6.25
CA GLY A 395 -28.20 7.00 -6.63
C GLY A 395 -28.06 7.66 -8.00
N PRO A 396 -29.17 7.90 -8.72
CA PRO A 396 -29.13 8.67 -9.96
C PRO A 396 -28.51 10.04 -9.70
N GLY A 397 -27.39 10.36 -10.36
CA GLY A 397 -26.75 11.69 -10.30
C GLY A 397 -25.55 11.85 -9.37
N VAL A 398 -25.02 10.78 -8.75
CA VAL A 398 -23.79 10.87 -7.93
C VAL A 398 -22.68 10.02 -8.54
N ARG A 399 -21.58 10.65 -8.99
CA ARG A 399 -20.34 9.94 -9.38
C ARG A 399 -19.67 9.40 -8.12
N THR A 400 -19.21 8.15 -8.20
CA THR A 400 -18.50 7.49 -7.09
C THR A 400 -17.13 8.13 -6.87
N LEU A 401 -16.76 8.36 -5.62
CA LEU A 401 -15.38 8.71 -5.21
C LEU A 401 -14.51 7.45 -5.18
N ASP A 402 -14.67 6.53 -6.16
CA ASP A 402 -13.87 5.31 -6.29
C ASP A 402 -12.43 5.60 -6.75
N THR A 403 -12.09 6.88 -6.91
CA THR A 403 -10.85 7.36 -7.50
C THR A 403 -9.79 7.63 -6.44
N ARG A 404 -8.59 7.02 -6.56
CA ARG A 404 -7.42 7.39 -5.73
C ARG A 404 -7.04 8.87 -5.87
N ALA A 405 -7.44 9.50 -6.99
CA ALA A 405 -7.18 10.89 -7.29
C ALA A 405 -8.48 11.63 -7.70
N PRO A 406 -8.79 12.81 -7.15
CA PRO A 406 -10.04 13.50 -7.44
C PRO A 406 -10.12 13.98 -8.90
N THR A 407 -11.23 13.69 -9.59
CA THR A 407 -11.42 14.02 -11.02
C THR A 407 -12.57 15.00 -11.27
N ASP A 408 -13.16 15.57 -10.23
CA ASP A 408 -14.24 16.57 -10.32
C ASP A 408 -13.96 17.81 -9.45
N CYS A 409 -14.59 18.93 -9.81
CA CYS A 409 -14.37 20.22 -9.16
C CYS A 409 -14.63 20.18 -7.65
N LEU A 410 -15.72 19.55 -7.21
CA LEU A 410 -16.13 19.53 -5.80
C LEU A 410 -15.33 18.52 -4.96
N ALA A 411 -14.61 17.59 -5.59
CA ALA A 411 -13.67 16.72 -4.92
C ALA A 411 -12.32 17.40 -4.65
N CYS A 412 -11.89 18.30 -5.56
CA CYS A 412 -10.65 19.07 -5.39
C CYS A 412 -10.83 20.25 -4.42
N HIS A 413 -11.86 21.06 -4.61
CA HIS A 413 -12.13 22.22 -3.78
C HIS A 413 -13.63 22.38 -3.47
N PRO A 414 -13.99 22.64 -2.21
CA PRO A 414 -15.37 22.93 -1.85
C PRO A 414 -15.83 24.32 -2.35
N LYS A 415 -17.11 24.48 -2.74
CA LYS A 415 -17.68 25.79 -3.17
C LYS A 415 -17.75 26.81 -2.02
N ASN A 416 -17.49 28.10 -2.25
CA ASN A 416 -17.64 29.13 -1.23
C ASN A 416 -19.12 29.29 -0.82
N VAL A 417 -19.35 29.59 0.45
CA VAL A 417 -20.69 29.80 1.00
C VAL A 417 -21.13 31.22 0.65
N PRO A 418 -22.34 31.43 0.09
CA PRO A 418 -22.86 32.77 -0.14
C PRO A 418 -23.14 33.51 1.18
N ASP A 419 -23.19 34.83 1.12
CA ASP A 419 -23.51 35.68 2.27
C ASP A 419 -25.00 35.55 2.64
N HIS A 420 -25.29 34.79 3.70
CA HIS A 420 -26.65 34.52 4.15
C HIS A 420 -27.30 35.70 4.87
N SER A 421 -26.53 36.72 5.30
CA SER A 421 -27.09 37.92 5.92
C SER A 421 -28.05 38.68 5.00
N LYS A 422 -27.86 38.53 3.68
CA LYS A 422 -28.69 39.12 2.62
C LYS A 422 -29.77 38.18 2.10
N LEU A 423 -29.68 36.89 2.40
CA LEU A 423 -30.54 35.85 1.84
C LEU A 423 -31.59 35.37 2.84
N VAL A 424 -31.29 35.40 4.14
CA VAL A 424 -32.23 35.04 5.21
C VAL A 424 -33.24 36.15 5.40
N LYS A 425 -34.47 35.89 4.96
CA LYS A 425 -35.62 36.81 5.03
C LYS A 425 -36.49 36.53 6.25
N LEU A 426 -35.89 36.57 7.44
CA LEU A 426 -36.59 36.40 8.72
C LEU A 426 -36.54 37.71 9.50
N GLU A 427 -37.64 38.04 10.17
CA GLU A 427 -37.78 39.26 10.97
C GLU A 427 -38.06 38.93 12.45
N GLY A 428 -37.71 39.84 13.35
CA GLY A 428 -37.98 39.70 14.77
C GLY A 428 -37.21 38.55 15.44
N LYS A 429 -37.90 37.77 16.28
CA LYS A 429 -37.36 36.61 16.99
C LYS A 429 -37.96 35.33 16.42
N PRO A 430 -37.45 34.81 15.28
CA PRO A 430 -37.99 33.59 14.70
C PRO A 430 -37.75 32.39 15.62
N ASP A 431 -38.67 31.43 15.62
CA ASP A 431 -38.45 30.14 16.26
C ASP A 431 -37.62 29.20 15.37
N ALA A 432 -37.19 28.06 15.93
CA ALA A 432 -36.32 27.11 15.25
C ALA A 432 -36.97 26.46 14.00
N LEU A 433 -38.29 26.27 14.01
CA LEU A 433 -39.01 25.66 12.90
C LEU A 433 -39.18 26.66 11.76
N ALA A 434 -39.45 27.93 12.07
CA ALA A 434 -39.49 29.03 11.12
C ALA A 434 -38.15 29.23 10.41
N VAL A 435 -37.03 29.09 11.13
CA VAL A 435 -35.70 29.11 10.52
C VAL A 435 -35.54 27.98 9.52
N THR A 436 -35.91 26.75 9.90
CA THR A 436 -35.81 25.58 9.02
C THR A 436 -36.67 25.74 7.77
N ALA A 437 -37.91 26.23 7.92
CA ALA A 437 -38.79 26.53 6.80
C ALA A 437 -38.17 27.56 5.84
N ASN A 438 -37.51 28.60 6.37
CA ASN A 438 -36.77 29.56 5.55
C ASN A 438 -35.62 28.89 4.78
N CYS A 439 -34.81 28.06 5.44
CA CYS A 439 -33.74 27.31 4.78
C CYS A 439 -34.28 26.43 3.65
N LEU A 440 -35.36 25.68 3.88
CA LEU A 440 -35.94 24.74 2.91
C LEU A 440 -36.53 25.44 1.68
N SER A 441 -36.84 26.74 1.74
CA SER A 441 -37.28 27.49 0.56
C SER A 441 -36.24 27.53 -0.57
N CYS A 442 -34.95 27.39 -0.22
CA CYS A 442 -33.83 27.31 -1.17
C CYS A 442 -33.10 25.96 -1.12
N HIS A 443 -33.19 25.23 -0.01
CA HIS A 443 -32.44 24.00 0.27
C HIS A 443 -33.31 22.75 0.43
N GLU A 444 -34.41 22.69 -0.34
CA GLU A 444 -35.34 21.56 -0.29
C GLU A 444 -34.66 20.23 -0.65
N ASN A 445 -33.73 20.25 -1.60
CA ASN A 445 -32.97 19.06 -2.02
C ASN A 445 -32.04 18.55 -0.91
N GLU A 446 -31.38 19.47 -0.19
CA GLU A 446 -30.58 19.14 0.98
C GLU A 446 -31.45 18.55 2.10
N GLY A 447 -32.63 19.13 2.34
CA GLY A 447 -33.63 18.58 3.27
C GLY A 447 -34.02 17.14 2.92
N LYS A 448 -34.39 16.89 1.65
CA LYS A 448 -34.72 15.55 1.13
C LYS A 448 -33.55 14.56 1.28
N ALA A 449 -32.32 15.04 1.17
CA ALA A 449 -31.13 14.21 1.36
C ALA A 449 -30.92 13.84 2.83
N ILE A 450 -31.07 14.80 3.76
CA ILE A 450 -30.91 14.60 5.21
C ILE A 450 -31.84 13.49 5.73
N LEU A 451 -33.09 13.43 5.25
CA LEU A 451 -34.05 12.40 5.67
C LEU A 451 -33.57 10.96 5.43
N LYS A 452 -32.59 10.76 4.54
CA LYS A 452 -32.03 9.45 4.21
C LYS A 452 -30.77 9.10 5.01
N THR A 453 -30.29 10.02 5.85
CA THR A 453 -29.02 9.88 6.57
C THR A 453 -29.19 9.20 7.93
N SER A 454 -28.12 8.60 8.42
CA SER A 454 -28.01 8.03 9.76
C SER A 454 -28.04 9.09 10.86
N HIS A 455 -27.61 10.32 10.57
CA HIS A 455 -27.66 11.42 11.53
C HIS A 455 -29.11 11.79 11.85
N TRP A 456 -30.00 11.75 10.84
CA TRP A 456 -31.44 11.95 11.00
C TRP A 456 -32.14 10.73 11.57
N ASN A 457 -31.98 9.56 10.96
CA ASN A 457 -32.74 8.36 11.36
C ASN A 457 -32.19 7.71 12.63
N TRP A 458 -30.92 7.95 12.99
CA TRP A 458 -30.19 7.23 14.04
C TRP A 458 -30.17 5.71 13.86
N HIS A 459 -30.46 5.23 12.65
CA HIS A 459 -30.26 3.87 12.17
C HIS A 459 -29.89 3.92 10.68
N GLY A 460 -29.45 2.80 10.15
CA GLY A 460 -29.07 2.69 8.75
C GLY A 460 -28.39 1.35 8.44
N PRO A 461 -27.76 1.25 7.26
CA PRO A 461 -27.07 0.03 6.82
C PRO A 461 -25.99 -0.41 7.81
N SER A 462 -25.99 -1.70 8.16
CA SER A 462 -25.02 -2.30 9.08
C SER A 462 -24.16 -3.42 8.47
N PRO A 463 -23.50 -3.19 7.32
CA PRO A 463 -22.78 -4.21 6.54
C PRO A 463 -21.63 -4.89 7.28
N TYR A 464 -21.16 -4.30 8.39
CA TYR A 464 -20.05 -4.82 9.19
C TYR A 464 -20.49 -5.47 10.50
N THR A 465 -21.79 -5.69 10.71
CA THR A 465 -22.29 -6.39 11.91
C THR A 465 -22.46 -7.86 11.61
N VAL A 466 -21.73 -8.72 12.30
CA VAL A 466 -21.78 -10.17 12.08
C VAL A 466 -23.20 -10.70 12.33
N GLY A 467 -23.76 -11.41 11.35
CA GLY A 467 -25.13 -11.97 11.40
C GLY A 467 -26.25 -10.95 11.13
N HIS A 468 -25.89 -9.70 10.88
CA HIS A 468 -26.82 -8.59 10.61
C HIS A 468 -26.34 -7.68 9.47
N GLU A 469 -25.55 -8.21 8.54
CA GLU A 469 -24.89 -7.46 7.47
C GLU A 469 -25.90 -6.77 6.54
N ASN A 470 -27.04 -7.41 6.30
CA ASN A 470 -28.09 -6.89 5.40
C ASN A 470 -29.15 -6.04 6.09
N ARG A 471 -29.02 -5.78 7.40
CA ARG A 471 -29.97 -4.97 8.16
C ARG A 471 -29.75 -3.48 7.91
N ILE A 472 -30.84 -2.71 7.87
CA ILE A 472 -30.85 -1.25 7.66
C ILE A 472 -31.53 -0.47 8.81
N ASP A 473 -32.05 -1.21 9.77
CA ASP A 473 -32.78 -0.72 10.94
C ASP A 473 -31.92 -0.78 12.21
N MET A 474 -30.62 -1.07 12.10
CA MET A 474 -29.71 -1.08 13.24
C MET A 474 -29.19 0.33 13.52
N GLY A 475 -29.10 0.70 14.79
CA GLY A 475 -28.51 1.98 15.21
C GLY A 475 -28.93 2.47 16.58
N LYS A 476 -28.57 3.70 16.91
CA LYS A 476 -28.81 4.35 18.20
C LYS A 476 -30.30 4.46 18.55
N ALA A 477 -31.18 4.57 17.56
CA ALA A 477 -32.62 4.67 17.76
C ALA A 477 -33.29 3.34 18.10
N THR A 478 -32.68 2.21 17.73
CA THR A 478 -33.36 0.92 17.63
C THR A 478 -32.78 -0.09 18.63
N ASN A 479 -32.04 -1.08 18.13
CA ASN A 479 -31.67 -2.30 18.85
C ASN A 479 -30.27 -2.27 19.50
N THR A 480 -29.56 -1.14 19.41
CA THR A 480 -28.21 -1.04 19.97
C THR A 480 -28.20 -0.63 21.43
N ILE A 481 -27.29 -1.23 22.20
CA ILE A 481 -27.09 -0.96 23.63
C ILE A 481 -25.64 -0.55 23.86
N ASN A 482 -25.41 0.31 24.87
CA ASN A 482 -24.08 0.55 25.41
C ASN A 482 -24.09 0.44 26.95
N ASN A 483 -22.92 0.39 27.57
CA ASN A 483 -22.74 0.39 29.02
C ASN A 483 -22.68 1.81 29.63
N PHE A 484 -23.01 2.86 28.86
CA PHE A 484 -23.09 4.25 29.36
C PHE A 484 -24.51 4.60 29.80
N CYS A 485 -25.33 5.06 28.86
CA CYS A 485 -26.73 5.44 29.10
C CYS A 485 -27.71 4.36 28.64
N ILE A 486 -27.21 3.14 28.39
CA ILE A 486 -27.97 1.95 28.02
C ILE A 486 -28.59 2.07 26.63
N SER A 487 -29.81 2.59 26.53
CA SER A 487 -30.52 2.69 25.26
C SER A 487 -31.40 3.94 25.22
N VAL A 488 -31.69 4.41 24.01
CA VAL A 488 -32.65 5.51 23.82
C VAL A 488 -34.10 5.00 23.88
N GLY A 489 -34.34 3.78 23.35
CA GLY A 489 -35.64 3.12 23.33
C GLY A 489 -36.29 2.91 24.70
N GLY A 490 -35.51 2.98 25.80
CA GLY A 490 -36.02 2.91 27.18
C GLY A 490 -36.74 4.17 27.70
N GLY A 491 -37.14 5.10 26.82
CA GLY A 491 -37.95 6.29 27.19
C GLY A 491 -37.15 7.56 27.50
N ASN A 492 -35.84 7.59 27.23
CA ASN A 492 -34.95 8.71 27.56
C ASN A 492 -34.81 9.77 26.44
N TRP A 493 -35.69 9.74 25.44
CA TRP A 493 -35.58 10.54 24.21
C TRP A 493 -35.21 12.01 24.45
N PRO A 494 -35.93 12.82 25.27
CA PRO A 494 -35.69 14.26 25.32
C PRO A 494 -34.25 14.63 25.74
N ARG A 495 -33.64 13.81 26.61
CA ARG A 495 -32.25 13.98 27.03
C ARG A 495 -31.26 13.51 25.96
N CYS A 496 -31.54 12.41 25.27
CA CYS A 496 -30.67 11.83 24.26
C CYS A 496 -30.68 12.65 22.95
N THR A 497 -31.86 13.09 22.52
CA THR A 497 -32.12 13.82 21.27
C THR A 497 -31.71 15.28 21.35
N SER A 498 -31.22 15.73 22.51
CA SER A 498 -30.39 16.93 22.60
C SER A 498 -29.13 16.86 21.69
N CYS A 499 -28.73 15.66 21.27
CA CYS A 499 -27.67 15.44 20.28
C CYS A 499 -28.20 14.90 18.93
N HIS A 500 -29.50 14.99 18.67
CA HIS A 500 -30.10 14.65 17.37
C HIS A 500 -30.12 15.90 16.48
N ILE A 501 -30.01 15.73 15.16
CA ILE A 501 -30.04 16.83 14.19
C ILE A 501 -31.47 17.25 13.84
N GLY A 502 -32.40 17.14 14.78
CA GLY A 502 -33.79 17.54 14.63
C GLY A 502 -34.39 18.16 15.88
N TYR A 503 -35.61 18.64 15.72
CA TYR A 503 -36.40 19.35 16.74
C TYR A 503 -37.64 18.56 17.12
N GLY A 504 -37.80 18.27 18.42
CA GLY A 504 -39.04 17.73 18.97
C GLY A 504 -39.12 16.21 19.07
N TRP A 505 -38.00 15.49 18.93
CA TRP A 505 -37.97 14.05 19.14
C TRP A 505 -38.02 13.71 20.64
N LYS A 506 -39.23 13.67 21.17
CA LYS A 506 -39.54 13.47 22.60
C LYS A 506 -40.00 12.06 22.94
N ASP A 507 -40.46 11.30 21.95
CA ASP A 507 -40.99 9.94 22.11
C ASP A 507 -40.92 9.16 20.78
N LYS A 508 -41.52 7.96 20.76
CA LYS A 508 -41.53 7.06 19.59
C LYS A 508 -42.35 7.58 18.39
N ASN A 509 -43.20 8.59 18.57
CA ASN A 509 -44.11 9.11 17.55
C ASN A 509 -43.51 10.26 16.74
N PHE A 510 -42.18 10.45 16.82
CA PHE A 510 -41.50 11.46 16.03
C PHE A 510 -41.62 11.15 14.53
N ASP A 511 -42.02 12.15 13.76
CA ASP A 511 -42.19 12.04 12.31
C ASP A 511 -40.86 12.28 11.60
N PHE A 512 -40.22 11.20 11.14
CA PHE A 512 -38.97 11.24 10.37
C PHE A 512 -39.17 11.65 8.90
N THR A 513 -40.39 11.89 8.44
CA THR A 513 -40.65 12.38 7.09
C THR A 513 -40.77 13.90 7.02
N ASP A 514 -40.94 14.55 8.17
CA ASP A 514 -41.14 15.99 8.29
C ASP A 514 -39.82 16.77 8.25
N MET A 515 -39.52 17.34 7.08
CA MET A 515 -38.31 18.15 6.87
C MET A 515 -38.30 19.44 7.72
N SER A 516 -39.45 19.96 8.16
CA SER A 516 -39.51 21.20 8.95
C SER A 516 -38.85 21.06 10.33
N LYS A 517 -38.64 19.82 10.77
CA LYS A 517 -38.01 19.47 12.05
C LYS A 517 -36.49 19.27 11.94
N ILE A 518 -35.88 19.47 10.77
CA ILE A 518 -34.43 19.36 10.60
C ILE A 518 -33.73 20.52 11.29
N ASP A 519 -32.75 20.23 12.15
CA ASP A 519 -31.88 21.25 12.74
C ASP A 519 -30.73 21.56 11.79
N CYS A 520 -30.92 22.53 10.90
CA CYS A 520 -29.87 22.98 9.98
C CYS A 520 -28.71 23.67 10.72
N LEU A 521 -29.02 24.35 11.84
CA LEU A 521 -28.07 25.25 12.51
C LEU A 521 -27.01 24.50 13.31
N VAL A 522 -27.32 23.32 13.86
CA VAL A 522 -26.39 22.55 14.70
C VAL A 522 -25.08 22.22 13.98
N CYS A 523 -25.12 22.01 12.66
CA CYS A 523 -23.95 21.73 11.84
C CYS A 523 -23.40 22.96 11.12
N HIS A 524 -24.22 23.99 10.88
CA HIS A 524 -23.86 25.11 10.00
C HIS A 524 -23.60 26.43 10.72
N ASP A 525 -23.78 26.51 12.04
CA ASP A 525 -23.44 27.70 12.82
C ASP A 525 -21.94 28.05 12.73
N THR A 526 -21.60 29.26 12.26
CA THR A 526 -20.22 29.78 12.35
C THR A 526 -20.03 30.84 13.43
N THR A 527 -21.10 31.19 14.17
CA THR A 527 -21.02 32.14 15.28
C THR A 527 -20.49 31.52 16.57
N THR A 528 -20.54 30.18 16.68
CA THR A 528 -20.24 29.38 17.89
C THR A 528 -21.22 29.60 19.06
N THR A 529 -22.32 30.31 18.81
CA THR A 529 -23.32 30.65 19.83
C THR A 529 -24.48 29.64 19.88
N TYR A 530 -24.70 28.88 18.81
CA TYR A 530 -25.80 27.92 18.74
C TYR A 530 -25.59 26.75 19.70
N LYS A 531 -26.54 26.57 20.62
CA LYS A 531 -26.51 25.49 21.60
C LYS A 531 -27.90 24.91 21.79
N LYS A 532 -28.01 23.59 21.65
CA LYS A 532 -29.22 22.84 22.01
C LYS A 532 -29.42 22.89 23.54
N ALA A 533 -30.67 22.85 24.00
CA ALA A 533 -31.04 22.86 25.40
C ALA A 533 -31.30 21.43 25.87
N PRO A 534 -30.46 20.81 26.71
CA PRO A 534 -30.79 19.50 27.27
C PRO A 534 -31.67 19.64 28.52
N PRO A 535 -32.78 18.89 28.69
CA PRO A 535 -33.29 17.79 27.86
C PRO A 535 -34.44 18.20 26.92
N GLY A 536 -34.38 19.37 26.28
CA GLY A 536 -35.43 19.95 25.43
C GLY A 536 -35.64 19.28 24.07
N ALA A 537 -35.46 17.96 23.95
CA ALA A 537 -35.79 17.17 22.77
C ALA A 537 -35.25 17.72 21.43
N GLY A 538 -34.07 18.35 21.48
CA GLY A 538 -33.41 18.91 20.31
C GLY A 538 -33.59 20.42 20.10
N PHE A 539 -34.49 21.09 20.83
CA PHE A 539 -34.67 22.54 20.68
C PHE A 539 -33.45 23.35 21.19
N PRO A 540 -33.17 24.53 20.60
CA PRO A 540 -32.13 25.44 21.08
C PRO A 540 -32.46 26.02 22.46
N LYS A 541 -31.45 26.55 23.14
CA LYS A 541 -31.69 27.35 24.36
C LYS A 541 -32.39 28.67 24.00
N GLU A 542 -33.24 29.15 24.90
CA GLU A 542 -34.04 30.38 24.71
C GLU A 542 -33.20 31.63 24.45
N ASN A 543 -31.96 31.68 24.94
CA ASN A 543 -31.07 32.82 24.80
C ASN A 543 -30.21 32.79 23.52
N VAL A 544 -30.44 31.83 22.62
CA VAL A 544 -29.75 31.78 21.31
C VAL A 544 -30.46 32.74 20.36
N ASP A 545 -29.69 33.66 19.77
CA ASP A 545 -30.17 34.53 18.71
C ASP A 545 -30.21 33.75 17.38
N LEU A 546 -31.36 33.10 17.13
CA LEU A 546 -31.54 32.24 15.96
C LEU A 546 -31.46 33.00 14.64
N LEU A 547 -31.88 34.26 14.61
CA LEU A 547 -31.78 35.10 13.41
C LEU A 547 -30.31 35.36 13.08
N LYS A 548 -29.51 35.78 14.08
CA LYS A 548 -28.08 36.00 13.89
C LYS A 548 -27.34 34.74 13.48
N VAL A 549 -27.67 33.60 14.08
CA VAL A 549 -27.08 32.30 13.70
C VAL A 549 -27.44 31.97 12.25
N ALA A 550 -28.72 32.08 11.87
CA ALA A 550 -29.19 31.79 10.51
C ALA A 550 -28.51 32.69 9.46
N GLN A 551 -28.32 33.98 9.74
CA GLN A 551 -27.64 34.91 8.85
C GLN A 551 -26.13 34.64 8.69
N ASN A 552 -25.53 33.89 9.61
CA ASN A 552 -24.11 33.55 9.64
C ASN A 552 -23.89 32.05 9.50
N VAL A 553 -24.78 31.34 8.78
CA VAL A 553 -24.54 29.93 8.47
C VAL A 553 -23.38 29.77 7.48
N GLY A 554 -22.65 28.68 7.62
CA GLY A 554 -21.50 28.40 6.78
C GLY A 554 -21.06 26.94 6.82
N ARG A 555 -19.80 26.70 6.49
CA ARG A 555 -19.26 25.34 6.53
C ARG A 555 -19.12 24.85 7.96
N PRO A 556 -19.43 23.55 8.22
CA PRO A 556 -19.21 22.97 9.53
C PRO A 556 -17.76 23.11 10.01
N SER A 557 -17.62 23.41 11.29
CA SER A 557 -16.35 23.43 12.02
C SER A 557 -16.24 22.23 12.96
N ARG A 558 -15.06 21.99 13.53
CA ARG A 558 -14.88 20.99 14.60
C ARG A 558 -15.82 21.27 15.78
N SER A 559 -16.09 22.54 16.07
CA SER A 559 -17.02 22.96 17.13
C SER A 559 -18.45 22.51 16.84
N THR A 560 -18.97 22.73 15.63
CA THR A 560 -20.34 22.32 15.26
C THR A 560 -20.56 20.81 15.33
N CYS A 561 -19.58 20.01 14.87
CA CYS A 561 -19.63 18.54 14.99
C CYS A 561 -19.54 18.10 16.46
N GLY A 562 -18.66 18.76 17.22
CA GLY A 562 -18.25 18.34 18.55
C GLY A 562 -19.16 18.82 19.68
N MET A 563 -19.28 20.13 19.86
CA MET A 563 -19.77 20.76 21.09
C MET A 563 -21.25 20.52 21.37
N ASN A 564 -22.06 20.22 20.36
CA ASN A 564 -23.46 19.84 20.55
C ASN A 564 -23.65 18.32 20.67
N CYS A 565 -22.73 17.52 20.13
CA CYS A 565 -22.92 16.07 19.96
C CYS A 565 -21.64 15.27 20.27
N HIS A 566 -20.67 15.23 19.36
CA HIS A 566 -19.58 14.25 19.40
C HIS A 566 -18.65 14.38 20.62
N PHE A 567 -18.37 15.61 21.08
CA PHE A 567 -17.55 15.85 22.28
C PHE A 567 -18.34 15.63 23.57
N MET A 568 -19.67 15.76 23.51
CA MET A 568 -20.59 15.73 24.65
C MET A 568 -21.27 14.37 24.88
N GLY A 569 -20.87 13.35 24.11
CA GLY A 569 -21.45 12.00 24.15
C GLY A 569 -21.39 11.39 25.56
N GLY A 570 -22.46 10.68 25.98
CA GLY A 570 -22.56 10.15 27.34
C GLY A 570 -22.99 11.19 28.39
N GLY A 571 -23.37 12.39 27.95
CA GLY A 571 -23.99 13.43 28.76
C GLY A 571 -23.03 14.49 29.30
N GLY A 572 -21.84 14.63 28.70
CA GLY A 572 -20.86 15.66 29.02
C GLY A 572 -19.56 15.52 28.22
N ASP A 573 -18.71 16.54 28.32
CA ASP A 573 -17.42 16.60 27.61
C ASP A 573 -16.46 15.47 28.02
N ALA A 574 -15.91 14.80 27.00
CA ALA A 574 -14.97 13.67 27.11
C ALA A 574 -15.52 12.48 27.91
N VAL A 575 -16.85 12.33 28.02
CA VAL A 575 -17.44 11.25 28.82
C VAL A 575 -17.40 9.91 28.08
N LYS A 576 -17.80 9.85 26.81
CA LYS A 576 -17.97 8.58 26.07
C LYS A 576 -16.75 8.19 25.23
N HIS A 577 -16.27 9.12 24.40
CA HIS A 577 -15.20 8.85 23.44
C HIS A 577 -13.90 9.47 23.97
N GLY A 578 -12.86 8.65 24.13
CA GLY A 578 -11.59 9.07 24.71
C GLY A 578 -10.75 9.95 23.80
N ASP A 579 -11.01 9.88 22.50
CA ASP A 579 -10.40 10.66 21.44
C ASP A 579 -11.20 11.93 21.08
N MET A 580 -12.45 12.08 21.54
CA MET A 580 -13.33 13.20 21.17
C MET A 580 -13.69 14.09 22.37
N ASN A 581 -13.21 15.34 22.37
CA ASN A 581 -13.42 16.29 23.46
C ASN A 581 -13.30 17.75 22.99
N ALA A 582 -13.76 18.68 23.82
CA ALA A 582 -13.80 20.11 23.51
C ALA A 582 -12.44 20.73 23.13
N LYS A 583 -11.30 20.16 23.56
CA LYS A 583 -9.98 20.69 23.14
C LYS A 583 -9.71 20.49 21.65
N LEU A 584 -10.45 19.61 20.97
CA LEU A 584 -10.37 19.45 19.52
C LEU A 584 -11.00 20.62 18.73
N GLU A 585 -11.60 21.60 19.40
CA GLU A 585 -12.01 22.84 18.72
C GLU A 585 -10.78 23.57 18.13
N ASN A 586 -9.73 23.73 18.95
CA ASN A 586 -8.44 24.29 18.56
C ASN A 586 -7.30 23.51 19.23
N PRO A 587 -6.98 22.30 18.78
CA PRO A 587 -5.97 21.46 19.41
C PRO A 587 -4.55 21.90 19.00
N ASP A 588 -3.58 21.60 19.85
CA ASP A 588 -2.17 21.59 19.49
C ASP A 588 -1.84 20.33 18.66
N LYS A 589 -0.82 20.40 17.80
CA LYS A 589 -0.30 19.27 17.03
C LYS A 589 -0.03 18.02 17.88
N ASN A 590 0.40 18.18 19.12
CA ASN A 590 0.67 17.07 20.03
C ASN A 590 -0.62 16.34 20.47
N CYS A 591 -1.77 17.03 20.46
CA CYS A 591 -3.07 16.41 20.66
C CYS A 591 -3.48 15.60 19.44
N ASP A 592 -3.47 16.23 18.27
CA ASP A 592 -3.77 15.59 16.98
C ASP A 592 -3.02 16.32 15.86
N VAL A 593 -2.24 15.59 15.06
CA VAL A 593 -1.41 16.18 14.00
C VAL A 593 -2.21 16.70 12.81
N HIS A 594 -3.40 16.15 12.57
CA HIS A 594 -4.26 16.53 11.45
C HIS A 594 -5.14 17.72 11.82
N MET A 595 -5.76 17.69 13.01
CA MET A 595 -6.63 18.77 13.49
C MET A 595 -5.86 19.90 14.17
N GLY A 596 -4.61 19.66 14.58
CA GLY A 596 -3.75 20.63 15.24
C GLY A 596 -3.66 21.95 14.47
N SER A 597 -3.69 23.07 15.17
CA SER A 597 -3.63 24.40 14.56
C SER A 597 -2.36 24.58 13.72
N LEU A 598 -2.42 25.43 12.70
CA LEU A 598 -1.23 25.78 11.91
C LEU A 598 -0.12 26.39 12.79
N GLU A 599 -0.49 27.16 13.81
CA GLU A 599 0.43 27.78 14.79
C GLU A 599 1.21 26.73 15.59
N SER A 600 0.57 25.60 15.94
CA SER A 600 1.23 24.46 16.60
C SER A 600 2.01 23.56 15.63
N GLY A 601 2.04 23.89 14.34
CA GLY A 601 2.65 23.08 13.29
C GLY A 601 1.82 21.85 12.87
N GLY A 602 0.52 21.86 13.14
CA GLY A 602 -0.46 20.88 12.64
C GLY A 602 -1.01 21.25 11.25
N LEU A 603 -2.08 20.58 10.81
CA LEU A 603 -2.67 20.75 9.46
C LEU A 603 -4.02 21.48 9.44
N ASP A 604 -4.59 21.79 10.62
CA ASP A 604 -5.88 22.44 10.82
C ASP A 604 -7.02 21.82 9.99
N PHE A 605 -7.14 20.50 10.03
CA PHE A 605 -8.22 19.78 9.36
C PHE A 605 -9.54 19.98 10.11
N ARG A 606 -10.60 20.27 9.34
CA ARG A 606 -11.98 20.10 9.80
C ARG A 606 -12.35 18.61 9.72
N CYS A 607 -13.39 18.17 10.45
CA CYS A 607 -13.84 16.77 10.45
C CYS A 607 -14.07 16.23 9.03
N GLN A 608 -14.79 17.02 8.21
CA GLN A 608 -15.13 16.70 6.82
C GLN A 608 -13.94 16.70 5.85
N THR A 609 -12.75 17.08 6.31
CA THR A 609 -11.52 16.89 5.52
C THR A 609 -11.28 15.40 5.29
N CYS A 610 -11.51 14.58 6.34
CA CYS A 610 -11.46 13.12 6.29
C CYS A 610 -12.85 12.51 6.09
N HIS A 611 -13.85 12.98 6.84
CA HIS A 611 -15.25 12.55 6.73
C HIS A 611 -15.94 13.21 5.52
N LYS A 612 -15.50 12.85 4.30
CA LYS A 612 -16.02 13.41 3.06
C LYS A 612 -17.54 13.31 3.03
N THR A 613 -18.18 14.42 2.66
CA THR A 613 -19.64 14.54 2.65
C THR A 613 -20.15 14.79 1.24
N ARG A 614 -21.19 14.06 0.85
CA ARG A 614 -21.92 14.24 -0.42
C ARG A 614 -23.40 14.05 -0.13
N ASN A 615 -24.24 14.99 -0.57
CA ASN A 615 -25.68 14.98 -0.31
C ASN A 615 -26.00 14.73 1.17
N HIS A 616 -25.30 15.42 2.08
CA HIS A 616 -25.41 15.27 3.54
C HIS A 616 -25.09 13.88 4.13
N LEU A 617 -24.73 12.89 3.31
CA LEU A 617 -24.19 11.60 3.77
C LEU A 617 -22.72 11.82 4.16
N ILE A 618 -22.42 11.62 5.45
CA ILE A 618 -21.09 11.84 6.03
C ILE A 618 -20.35 10.52 6.10
N SER A 619 -19.26 10.39 5.35
CA SER A 619 -18.51 9.14 5.30
C SER A 619 -17.95 8.74 6.65
N GLY A 620 -18.17 7.50 7.06
CA GLY A 620 -17.65 6.97 8.31
C GLY A 620 -18.37 5.69 8.72
N ARG A 621 -17.65 4.92 9.53
CA ARG A 621 -18.17 3.73 10.24
C ARG A 621 -17.52 3.70 11.61
N SER A 622 -18.20 3.12 12.58
CA SER A 622 -17.69 2.97 13.94
C SER A 622 -17.73 1.52 14.42
N ILE A 623 -16.89 1.19 15.40
CA ILE A 623 -17.04 -0.05 16.16
C ILE A 623 -18.25 0.07 17.11
N SER A 624 -18.41 1.22 17.75
CA SER A 624 -19.45 1.46 18.77
C SER A 624 -20.88 1.57 18.23
N ILE A 625 -21.07 1.83 16.95
CA ILE A 625 -22.39 1.97 16.31
C ILE A 625 -22.37 1.17 15.00
N PRO A 626 -23.39 0.34 14.72
CA PRO A 626 -23.43 -0.56 13.56
C PRO A 626 -23.55 0.15 12.21
N VAL A 627 -24.08 1.38 12.20
CA VAL A 627 -24.37 2.11 10.97
C VAL A 627 -23.09 2.54 10.27
N ALA A 628 -23.05 2.35 8.95
CA ALA A 628 -21.97 2.84 8.09
C ALA A 628 -22.53 3.63 6.90
N GLU A 629 -22.04 4.86 6.72
CA GLU A 629 -22.38 5.74 5.59
C GLU A 629 -21.15 5.98 4.69
N GLY A 630 -20.37 4.91 4.50
CA GLY A 630 -19.10 4.92 3.79
C GLY A 630 -17.93 4.65 4.73
N ASP A 631 -16.72 4.93 4.27
CA ASP A 631 -15.50 4.64 4.99
C ASP A 631 -14.47 5.77 4.91
N ILE A 632 -13.38 5.57 5.64
CA ILE A 632 -12.23 6.47 5.72
C ILE A 632 -11.00 5.57 5.76
N SER A 633 -9.90 5.98 5.15
CA SER A 633 -8.63 5.28 5.24
C SER A 633 -7.49 6.29 5.33
N CYS A 634 -6.42 5.92 6.04
CA CYS A 634 -5.17 6.66 6.00
C CYS A 634 -4.63 6.73 4.57
N GLU A 635 -4.88 5.69 3.77
CA GLU A 635 -4.43 5.57 2.38
C GLU A 635 -5.15 6.52 1.41
N TYR A 636 -6.19 7.24 1.87
CA TYR A 636 -6.80 8.31 1.07
C TYR A 636 -5.84 9.51 0.94
N CYS A 637 -5.05 9.81 1.98
CA CYS A 637 -4.08 10.90 1.99
C CYS A 637 -2.62 10.43 1.99
N HIS A 638 -2.36 9.20 2.44
CA HIS A 638 -1.04 8.58 2.47
C HIS A 638 -0.95 7.46 1.43
N THR A 639 0.26 7.05 1.09
CA THR A 639 0.45 5.86 0.27
C THR A 639 0.40 4.61 1.15
N ASP A 640 0.32 3.45 0.52
CA ASP A 640 0.47 2.14 1.16
C ASP A 640 1.90 1.84 1.63
N THR A 641 2.88 2.61 1.15
CA THR A 641 4.25 2.67 1.65
C THR A 641 4.57 4.08 2.15
N PRO A 642 3.99 4.51 3.29
CA PRO A 642 4.03 5.91 3.72
C PRO A 642 5.38 6.34 4.32
N HIS A 643 6.26 5.39 4.66
CA HIS A 643 7.58 5.68 5.23
C HIS A 643 8.56 5.92 4.08
N ILE A 644 9.02 7.17 3.98
CA ILE A 644 9.81 7.69 2.85
C ILE A 644 11.26 7.86 3.30
N GLY A 645 12.15 7.06 2.71
CA GLY A 645 13.59 7.14 2.90
C GLY A 645 14.29 5.94 2.27
N THR A 646 15.62 5.95 2.32
CA THR A 646 16.48 4.87 1.78
C THR A 646 16.94 3.89 2.84
N ASP A 647 16.60 4.13 4.10
CA ASP A 647 17.08 3.32 5.21
C ASP A 647 16.34 1.99 5.30
N LEU A 648 17.01 0.97 5.84
CA LEU A 648 16.41 -0.34 6.07
C LEU A 648 15.15 -0.23 6.95
N VAL A 649 15.13 0.73 7.89
CA VAL A 649 13.99 0.96 8.79
C VAL A 649 12.74 1.33 8.00
N ASP A 650 12.81 2.23 7.02
CA ASP A 650 11.65 2.61 6.20
C ASP A 650 11.08 1.43 5.42
N HIS A 651 11.97 0.58 4.88
CA HIS A 651 11.56 -0.64 4.21
C HIS A 651 10.81 -1.59 5.16
N HIS A 652 11.32 -1.78 6.38
CA HIS A 652 10.69 -2.63 7.39
C HIS A 652 9.36 -2.05 7.85
N LEU A 653 9.26 -0.75 8.11
CA LEU A 653 8.00 -0.10 8.50
C LEU A 653 6.95 -0.18 7.40
N ASN A 654 7.34 -0.07 6.13
CA ASN A 654 6.44 -0.31 5.00
C ASN A 654 5.98 -1.79 4.89
N LYS A 655 6.80 -2.75 5.31
CA LYS A 655 6.37 -4.16 5.43
C LYS A 655 5.39 -4.35 6.59
N HIS A 656 5.60 -3.65 7.71
CA HIS A 656 4.66 -3.65 8.84
C HIS A 656 3.31 -3.06 8.45
N ALA A 657 3.27 -1.99 7.63
CA ALA A 657 2.02 -1.40 7.16
C ALA A 657 1.10 -2.38 6.38
N LYS A 658 1.63 -3.53 5.94
CA LYS A 658 0.84 -4.62 5.34
C LYS A 658 0.11 -5.48 6.38
N HIS A 659 0.62 -5.53 7.62
CA HIS A 659 0.15 -6.44 8.68
C HIS A 659 -0.37 -5.73 9.94
N ILE A 660 0.05 -4.48 10.15
CA ILE A 660 -0.31 -3.64 11.30
C ILE A 660 -1.01 -2.38 10.78
N ALA A 661 -2.19 -2.09 11.34
CA ALA A 661 -2.94 -0.88 11.03
C ALA A 661 -2.13 0.38 11.40
N CYS A 662 -2.19 1.42 10.56
CA CYS A 662 -1.49 2.68 10.79
C CYS A 662 -1.81 3.29 12.17
N GLN A 663 -3.06 3.18 12.62
CA GLN A 663 -3.53 3.66 13.92
C GLN A 663 -2.76 3.05 15.08
N THR A 664 -2.39 1.77 15.00
CA THR A 664 -1.61 1.10 16.06
C THR A 664 -0.32 1.86 16.29
N CYS A 665 0.44 2.16 15.24
CA CYS A 665 1.73 2.83 15.37
C CYS A 665 1.59 4.34 15.65
N HIS A 666 0.61 5.00 15.03
CA HIS A 666 0.48 6.46 15.05
C HIS A 666 -0.45 7.02 16.14
N ILE A 667 -1.18 6.15 16.86
CA ILE A 667 -2.01 6.51 18.02
C ILE A 667 -1.57 5.65 19.22
N PRO A 668 -0.36 5.88 19.76
CA PRO A 668 0.19 5.06 20.85
C PRO A 668 -0.56 5.26 22.17
N ILE A 669 -1.20 6.43 22.33
CA ILE A 669 -2.05 6.78 23.46
C ILE A 669 -3.26 7.57 22.97
N TYR A 670 -4.42 7.35 23.59
CA TYR A 670 -5.63 8.14 23.41
C TYR A 670 -5.90 9.01 24.65
N SER A 671 -6.90 9.89 24.59
CA SER A 671 -7.22 10.78 25.72
C SER A 671 -6.03 11.64 26.16
N LYS A 672 -5.14 12.01 25.22
CA LYS A 672 -3.91 12.79 25.49
C LYS A 672 -4.21 14.09 26.21
N CYS A 673 -5.19 14.84 25.70
CA CYS A 673 -5.40 16.23 26.08
C CYS A 673 -6.56 16.42 27.07
N SER A 674 -7.44 15.42 27.23
CA SER A 674 -8.55 15.48 28.18
C SER A 674 -8.80 14.10 28.79
N PRO A 675 -9.01 13.98 30.11
CA PRO A 675 -9.32 12.71 30.76
C PRO A 675 -10.70 12.20 30.32
N THR A 676 -10.78 10.90 30.07
CA THR A 676 -12.00 10.20 29.65
C THR A 676 -12.43 9.13 30.64
N LYS A 677 -13.72 8.77 30.61
CA LYS A 677 -14.26 7.74 31.48
C LYS A 677 -13.95 6.37 30.90
N VAL A 678 -13.25 5.56 31.68
CA VAL A 678 -12.91 4.18 31.33
C VAL A 678 -13.79 3.17 32.07
N TRP A 679 -14.51 3.60 33.11
CA TRP A 679 -15.39 2.72 33.88
C TRP A 679 -16.64 3.45 34.35
N TRP A 680 -17.78 2.75 34.28
CA TRP A 680 -19.04 3.20 34.86
C TRP A 680 -19.73 2.03 35.56
N ASP A 681 -19.79 2.11 36.89
CA ASP A 681 -20.53 1.15 37.70
C ASP A 681 -21.85 1.74 38.20
N TRP A 682 -22.94 1.26 37.60
CA TRP A 682 -24.31 1.65 37.95
C TRP A 682 -24.81 1.03 39.26
N SER A 683 -24.27 -0.10 39.72
CA SER A 683 -24.76 -0.80 40.92
C SER A 683 -24.61 0.00 42.21
N THR A 684 -23.65 0.92 42.23
CA THR A 684 -23.40 1.82 43.36
C THR A 684 -24.32 3.04 43.39
N ALA A 685 -25.19 3.22 42.39
CA ALA A 685 -26.15 4.31 42.36
C ALA A 685 -27.14 4.21 43.54
N GLY A 686 -27.71 5.35 43.94
CA GLY A 686 -28.70 5.41 45.03
C GLY A 686 -28.13 5.31 46.45
N THR A 687 -26.86 4.93 46.63
CA THR A 687 -26.23 4.83 47.97
C THR A 687 -26.23 6.18 48.71
N LYS A 688 -26.28 6.15 50.06
CA LYS A 688 -26.34 7.34 50.95
C LYS A 688 -25.08 8.21 50.95
N LYS A 689 -24.13 7.98 50.04
CA LYS A 689 -22.93 8.81 49.82
C LYS A 689 -23.32 10.26 49.41
N ALA A 690 -22.36 11.17 49.52
CA ALA A 690 -22.50 12.56 49.06
C ALA A 690 -23.07 12.64 47.63
N LYS A 691 -23.87 13.68 47.35
CA LYS A 691 -24.60 13.85 46.06
C LYS A 691 -23.69 13.71 44.83
N LYS A 692 -22.43 14.17 44.96
CA LYS A 692 -21.39 14.12 43.93
C LYS A 692 -20.02 14.16 44.60
N ILE A 693 -19.11 13.28 44.20
CA ILE A 693 -17.71 13.27 44.66
C ILE A 693 -16.82 13.50 43.43
N LYS A 694 -15.85 14.41 43.53
CA LYS A 694 -14.86 14.67 42.47
C LYS A 694 -13.57 13.91 42.76
N GLY A 695 -12.91 13.43 41.72
CA GLY A 695 -11.59 12.80 41.80
C GLY A 695 -10.45 13.73 41.39
N LYS A 696 -9.26 13.15 41.22
CA LYS A 696 -7.99 13.81 40.86
C LYS A 696 -8.09 14.76 39.67
N TYR A 697 -8.88 14.41 38.66
CA TYR A 697 -9.02 15.19 37.42
C TYR A 697 -10.13 16.26 37.49
N GLY A 698 -10.69 16.55 38.66
CA GLY A 698 -11.87 17.42 38.83
C GLY A 698 -13.16 16.84 38.24
N LYS A 699 -13.10 15.68 37.58
CA LYS A 699 -14.24 14.92 37.07
C LYS A 699 -14.93 14.16 38.23
N PRO A 700 -16.25 13.92 38.14
CA PRO A 700 -16.96 13.18 39.18
C PRO A 700 -16.50 11.72 39.18
N VAL A 701 -16.14 11.16 40.33
CA VAL A 701 -15.86 9.72 40.52
C VAL A 701 -17.04 8.98 41.15
N TYR A 702 -18.02 9.74 41.67
CA TYR A 702 -19.30 9.20 42.11
C TYR A 702 -20.41 10.24 41.92
N MET A 703 -21.60 9.79 41.54
CA MET A 703 -22.84 10.57 41.49
C MET A 703 -24.01 9.72 41.98
N LYS A 704 -24.81 10.21 42.94
CA LYS A 704 -25.96 9.45 43.48
C LYS A 704 -26.92 8.90 42.41
N LYS A 705 -27.14 9.65 41.33
CA LYS A 705 -28.03 9.26 40.23
C LYS A 705 -27.42 8.26 39.23
N LYS A 706 -26.11 8.00 39.29
CA LYS A 706 -25.36 7.31 38.25
C LYS A 706 -24.36 6.25 38.75
N GLY A 707 -24.04 6.24 40.04
CA GLY A 707 -23.04 5.35 40.61
C GLY A 707 -21.61 5.88 40.48
N SER A 708 -20.64 4.97 40.34
CA SER A 708 -19.21 5.24 40.41
C SER A 708 -18.56 5.30 39.03
N PHE A 709 -17.48 6.07 38.91
CA PHE A 709 -16.74 6.26 37.66
C PHE A 709 -15.22 6.18 37.88
N VAL A 710 -14.51 5.63 36.89
CA VAL A 710 -13.06 5.76 36.77
C VAL A 710 -12.72 6.59 35.55
N TRP A 711 -11.77 7.51 35.72
CA TRP A 711 -11.27 8.38 34.69
C TRP A 711 -9.78 8.16 34.50
N LYS A 712 -9.31 8.15 33.26
CA LYS A 712 -7.89 8.08 32.92
C LYS A 712 -7.58 9.10 31.81
N GLN A 713 -6.31 9.50 31.71
CA GLN A 713 -5.79 10.40 30.69
C GLN A 713 -4.52 9.78 30.11
N ALA A 714 -4.23 10.03 28.82
CA ALA A 714 -3.06 9.49 28.12
C ALA A 714 -2.97 7.96 28.25
N VAL A 715 -4.03 7.28 27.85
CA VAL A 715 -4.20 5.84 28.06
C VAL A 715 -3.70 5.07 26.84
N LYS A 716 -3.05 3.93 27.08
CA LYS A 716 -2.63 2.98 26.04
C LYS A 716 -3.85 2.22 25.49
N PRO A 717 -4.10 2.20 24.18
CA PRO A 717 -5.18 1.40 23.59
C PRO A 717 -4.95 -0.10 23.81
N ALA A 718 -6.05 -0.85 23.89
CA ALA A 718 -6.00 -2.31 23.72
C ALA A 718 -5.84 -2.68 22.24
N TYR A 719 -5.02 -3.68 21.94
CA TYR A 719 -4.79 -4.17 20.58
C TYR A 719 -5.49 -5.50 20.36
N ARG A 720 -6.18 -5.65 19.23
CA ARG A 720 -6.80 -6.91 18.80
C ARG A 720 -6.68 -7.07 17.30
N TRP A 721 -6.69 -8.32 16.84
CA TRP A 721 -6.93 -8.65 15.44
C TRP A 721 -8.31 -8.13 15.04
N TYR A 722 -8.38 -7.46 13.88
CA TYR A 722 -9.62 -6.89 13.39
C TYR A 722 -9.76 -7.10 11.89
N ASN A 723 -10.67 -7.97 11.51
CA ASN A 723 -11.04 -8.26 10.13
C ASN A 723 -12.17 -7.36 9.63
N GLY A 724 -12.46 -6.25 10.30
CA GLY A 724 -13.40 -5.23 9.83
C GLY A 724 -14.86 -5.48 10.10
N THR A 725 -15.19 -6.61 10.72
CA THR A 725 -16.53 -6.95 11.19
C THR A 725 -16.57 -6.95 12.70
N VAL A 726 -17.74 -6.65 13.27
CA VAL A 726 -17.93 -6.53 14.71
C VAL A 726 -19.15 -7.36 15.08
N LYS A 727 -18.99 -8.26 16.05
CA LYS A 727 -20.12 -8.93 16.69
C LYS A 727 -20.70 -7.96 17.72
N ARG A 728 -22.01 -7.76 17.68
CA ARG A 728 -22.69 -6.78 18.53
C ARG A 728 -23.81 -7.47 19.31
N TYR A 729 -23.88 -7.17 20.60
CA TYR A 729 -25.04 -7.50 21.40
C TYR A 729 -26.20 -6.59 20.99
N VAL A 730 -27.32 -7.19 20.63
CA VAL A 730 -28.55 -6.48 20.30
C VAL A 730 -29.63 -6.77 21.34
N MET A 731 -30.58 -5.83 21.49
CA MET A 731 -31.73 -6.07 22.36
C MET A 731 -32.45 -7.37 21.95
N GLY A 732 -32.62 -8.27 22.93
CA GLY A 732 -33.21 -9.60 22.73
C GLY A 732 -32.21 -10.75 22.82
N ASP A 733 -30.91 -10.47 22.67
CA ASP A 733 -29.86 -11.48 22.86
C ASP A 733 -29.80 -11.97 24.32
N ARG A 734 -29.33 -13.20 24.52
CA ARG A 734 -29.04 -13.71 25.86
C ARG A 734 -27.75 -13.11 26.40
N ILE A 735 -27.77 -12.69 27.66
CA ILE A 735 -26.56 -12.27 28.37
C ILE A 735 -25.70 -13.49 28.72
N ASN A 736 -24.42 -13.22 28.98
CA ASN A 736 -23.53 -14.19 29.60
C ASN A 736 -23.75 -14.17 31.13
N GLU A 737 -24.39 -15.20 31.67
CA GLU A 737 -24.70 -15.31 33.11
C GLU A 737 -23.46 -15.66 33.95
N ASP A 738 -22.48 -16.34 33.34
CA ASP A 738 -21.26 -16.83 34.01
C ASP A 738 -20.08 -15.86 33.88
N GLY A 739 -20.26 -14.68 33.27
CA GLY A 739 -19.15 -13.79 32.98
C GLY A 739 -19.52 -12.42 32.40
N VAL A 740 -18.55 -11.80 31.73
CA VAL A 740 -18.76 -10.51 31.05
C VAL A 740 -19.57 -10.74 29.78
N THR A 741 -20.57 -9.89 29.57
CA THR A 741 -21.30 -9.82 28.30
C THR A 741 -20.67 -8.76 27.41
N GLU A 742 -20.04 -9.20 26.33
CA GLU A 742 -19.40 -8.30 25.37
C GLU A 742 -20.44 -7.58 24.51
N LEU A 743 -20.59 -6.27 24.74
CA LEU A 743 -21.60 -5.48 24.01
C LEU A 743 -21.20 -5.26 22.55
N THR A 744 -19.91 -5.05 22.27
CA THR A 744 -19.38 -5.13 20.90
C THR A 744 -17.98 -5.72 20.90
N LEU A 745 -17.73 -6.67 20.02
CA LEU A 745 -16.47 -7.39 19.92
C LEU A 745 -15.92 -7.24 18.49
N PRO A 746 -14.77 -6.56 18.29
CA PRO A 746 -14.10 -6.59 16.99
C PRO A 746 -13.67 -8.03 16.69
N MET A 747 -14.03 -8.51 15.50
CA MET A 747 -13.73 -9.88 15.08
C MET A 747 -12.43 -9.90 14.29
N GLY A 748 -11.68 -10.98 14.42
CA GLY A 748 -10.46 -11.22 13.66
C GLY A 748 -9.53 -12.21 14.35
N SER A 749 -8.70 -12.91 13.59
CA SER A 749 -7.58 -13.70 14.13
C SER A 749 -6.38 -13.63 13.18
N ILE A 750 -5.22 -14.13 13.65
CA ILE A 750 -4.04 -14.31 12.80
C ILE A 750 -4.32 -15.26 11.63
N ASP A 751 -5.25 -16.21 11.80
CA ASP A 751 -5.63 -17.21 10.80
C ASP A 751 -6.58 -16.69 9.72
N ASP A 752 -7.22 -15.52 9.91
CA ASP A 752 -8.07 -14.97 8.85
C ASP A 752 -7.26 -14.71 7.56
N ALA A 753 -5.94 -14.57 7.70
CA ALA A 753 -4.94 -14.50 6.64
C ALA A 753 -4.72 -15.78 5.81
N SER A 754 -5.02 -16.95 6.38
CA SER A 754 -4.67 -18.26 5.79
C SER A 754 -5.77 -18.83 4.89
N ARG A 755 -6.90 -18.11 4.72
CA ARG A 755 -7.99 -18.53 3.85
C ARG A 755 -7.64 -18.30 2.37
N PRO A 756 -7.74 -19.32 1.50
CA PRO A 756 -7.45 -19.20 0.07
C PRO A 756 -8.25 -18.05 -0.57
N GLY A 757 -7.58 -17.18 -1.33
CA GLY A 757 -8.20 -16.03 -2.00
C GLY A 757 -8.34 -14.76 -1.15
N THR A 758 -7.86 -14.76 0.09
CA THR A 758 -7.90 -13.57 0.97
C THR A 758 -6.53 -12.89 1.00
N ASP A 759 -6.44 -11.66 0.47
CA ASP A 759 -5.23 -10.84 0.60
C ASP A 759 -5.10 -10.37 2.06
N PHE A 760 -4.00 -10.69 2.75
CA PHE A 760 -3.69 -10.23 4.12
C PHE A 760 -3.89 -8.71 4.25
N ARG A 761 -3.49 -7.99 3.21
CA ARG A 761 -3.58 -6.53 3.13
C ARG A 761 -5.05 -6.04 3.09
N SER A 762 -6.00 -6.88 2.65
CA SER A 762 -7.45 -6.64 2.69
C SER A 762 -8.11 -6.87 4.07
N LEU A 763 -7.39 -7.53 4.98
CA LEU A 763 -7.82 -7.79 6.36
C LEU A 763 -7.27 -6.75 7.34
N VAL A 764 -6.14 -6.12 7.03
CA VAL A 764 -5.38 -5.28 7.97
C VAL A 764 -5.73 -3.79 7.92
N THR A 765 -6.39 -3.31 6.86
CA THR A 765 -6.81 -1.90 6.76
C THR A 765 -7.98 -1.52 7.65
N LYS A 766 -8.33 -2.43 8.56
CA LYS A 766 -9.45 -2.31 9.44
C LYS A 766 -8.93 -1.65 10.71
N ARG A 767 -9.24 -0.37 10.77
CA ARG A 767 -8.87 0.57 11.82
C ARG A 767 -9.30 0.04 13.19
N ASN A 768 -8.39 0.01 14.15
CA ASN A 768 -8.78 0.01 15.55
C ASN A 768 -9.29 1.41 15.89
N GLU A 769 -10.61 1.55 16.01
CA GLU A 769 -11.16 2.53 16.93
C GLU A 769 -11.00 1.99 18.34
N ASP A 770 -10.86 2.89 19.31
CA ASP A 770 -10.66 2.67 20.73
C ASP A 770 -11.41 1.41 21.25
N VAL A 771 -10.73 0.27 21.26
CA VAL A 771 -11.27 -1.03 21.71
C VAL A 771 -11.53 -1.01 23.23
N GLN A 772 -11.21 0.09 23.90
CA GLN A 772 -11.31 0.21 25.35
C GLN A 772 -12.67 0.74 25.84
N ALA A 773 -13.57 1.15 24.95
CA ALA A 773 -14.98 1.32 25.33
C ALA A 773 -15.70 -0.02 25.62
N LEU A 774 -14.99 -1.16 25.51
CA LEU A 774 -15.62 -2.46 25.31
C LEU A 774 -15.31 -3.56 26.30
N PHE A 775 -14.53 -3.36 27.36
CA PHE A 775 -14.23 -4.48 28.24
C PHE A 775 -14.34 -4.18 29.75
N GLU A 776 -15.06 -5.10 30.40
CA GLU A 776 -14.76 -5.80 31.67
C GLU A 776 -15.52 -5.48 32.97
N LYS A 777 -15.32 -6.37 33.95
CA LYS A 777 -16.13 -6.72 35.12
C LYS A 777 -15.79 -5.89 36.36
N TYR A 778 -16.61 -6.06 37.40
CA TYR A 778 -16.29 -5.84 38.81
C TYR A 778 -14.96 -6.51 39.24
N ASN A 779 -13.84 -5.83 38.99
CA ASN A 779 -12.62 -5.76 39.80
C ASN A 779 -11.50 -5.25 38.90
N ALA A 780 -11.23 -3.94 39.00
CA ALA A 780 -10.24 -3.22 38.21
C ALA A 780 -8.78 -3.54 38.57
N GLU A 781 -8.52 -4.66 39.27
CA GLU A 781 -7.18 -5.05 39.71
C GLU A 781 -6.56 -6.17 38.85
N GLU A 782 -7.35 -7.07 38.25
CA GLU A 782 -6.80 -8.18 37.44
C GLU A 782 -6.61 -7.85 35.95
N LEU A 783 -7.17 -6.74 35.45
CA LEU A 783 -7.05 -6.33 34.03
C LEU A 783 -6.18 -5.09 33.86
N ALA A 784 -5.41 -4.78 34.90
CA ALA A 784 -4.33 -3.82 34.86
C ALA A 784 -3.03 -4.41 34.26
N GLU A 785 -3.00 -5.69 33.89
CA GLU A 785 -1.90 -6.23 33.10
C GLU A 785 -2.14 -5.92 31.61
N PRO A 786 -1.26 -5.14 30.96
CA PRO A 786 -1.34 -4.90 29.53
C PRO A 786 -1.11 -6.24 28.80
N GLY A 787 -2.20 -6.92 28.44
CA GLY A 787 -2.09 -8.16 27.67
C GLY A 787 -1.34 -7.91 26.37
N ASP A 788 -0.27 -8.67 26.16
CA ASP A 788 0.51 -8.72 24.91
C ASP A 788 -0.31 -9.48 23.85
N TYR A 789 -1.43 -8.90 23.41
CA TYR A 789 -2.32 -9.51 22.41
C TYR A 789 -1.79 -9.37 20.98
N MET A 790 -0.66 -8.69 20.80
CA MET A 790 0.10 -8.59 19.57
C MET A 790 1.48 -9.19 19.85
N ASP A 791 1.53 -10.48 20.18
CA ASP A 791 2.71 -11.28 20.58
C ASP A 791 4.05 -10.66 20.12
N PHE A 792 4.53 -9.65 20.86
CA PHE A 792 5.67 -8.85 20.42
C PHE A 792 6.94 -9.69 20.50
N LYS A 793 6.93 -10.71 21.37
CA LYS A 793 7.93 -11.76 21.45
C LYS A 793 8.00 -12.61 20.20
N ALA A 794 6.87 -13.05 19.63
CA ALA A 794 6.86 -13.72 18.33
C ALA A 794 7.33 -12.82 17.19
N LEU A 795 7.18 -11.50 17.33
CA LEU A 795 7.73 -10.51 16.39
C LEU A 795 9.22 -10.20 16.64
N GLY A 796 9.87 -10.84 17.62
CA GLY A 796 11.30 -10.72 17.91
C GLY A 796 11.68 -9.66 18.95
N TYR A 797 10.73 -9.07 19.67
CA TYR A 797 10.96 -8.07 20.72
C TYR A 797 10.92 -8.69 22.13
N ASP A 798 11.58 -8.08 23.11
CA ASP A 798 11.55 -8.58 24.50
C ASP A 798 10.18 -8.40 25.20
N GLY A 799 9.33 -7.52 24.66
CA GLY A 799 7.98 -7.14 25.14
C GLY A 799 7.44 -5.93 24.34
N ASP A 800 6.38 -5.25 24.80
CA ASP A 800 5.89 -4.04 24.12
C ASP A 800 6.99 -2.96 24.09
N PRO A 801 7.47 -2.51 22.91
CA PRO A 801 8.60 -1.58 22.85
C PRO A 801 8.30 -0.17 23.36
N ILE A 802 7.03 0.15 23.66
CA ILE A 802 6.66 1.36 24.42
C ILE A 802 7.04 1.22 25.90
N GLU A 803 6.94 0.02 26.48
CA GLU A 803 7.19 -0.24 27.90
C GLU A 803 8.69 -0.40 28.20
N THR A 804 9.46 -0.89 27.23
CA THR A 804 10.92 -1.07 27.36
C THR A 804 11.72 0.21 27.08
N GLY A 805 11.05 1.36 26.89
CA GLY A 805 11.69 2.68 26.81
C GLY A 805 12.33 3.03 25.46
N GLY A 806 12.26 2.13 24.47
CA GLY A 806 12.75 2.40 23.12
C GLY A 806 11.83 3.32 22.33
N GLY A 807 10.53 3.33 22.59
CA GLY A 807 9.56 3.78 21.59
C GLY A 807 9.40 2.71 20.51
N ARG A 808 8.21 2.65 19.90
CA ARG A 808 7.70 1.39 19.32
C ARG A 808 8.64 0.68 18.33
N PHE A 809 9.52 1.42 17.62
CA PHE A 809 10.48 0.86 16.65
C PHE A 809 11.80 1.63 16.51
N THR A 810 12.33 2.28 17.56
CA THR A 810 13.59 3.06 17.41
C THR A 810 14.84 2.20 17.22
N LYS A 811 14.79 0.91 17.58
CA LYS A 811 15.81 -0.11 17.29
C LYS A 811 15.09 -1.41 16.87
N LEU A 812 15.35 -1.88 15.65
CA LEU A 812 14.94 -3.22 15.23
C LEU A 812 15.89 -4.24 15.88
N PRO A 813 15.39 -5.30 16.54
CA PRO A 813 16.22 -6.43 16.91
C PRO A 813 16.63 -7.14 15.62
N MET A 814 17.77 -6.75 15.04
CA MET A 814 18.37 -7.48 13.92
C MET A 814 19.01 -8.77 14.44
N HIS A 815 18.19 -9.70 14.89
CA HIS A 815 18.58 -11.10 14.99
C HIS A 815 17.93 -11.85 13.83
N LEU A 816 18.63 -11.87 12.70
CA LEU A 816 18.44 -12.92 11.70
C LEU A 816 18.76 -14.25 12.35
N LYS A 817 17.76 -14.88 12.99
CA LYS A 817 17.79 -16.33 13.17
C LYS A 817 17.39 -16.94 11.84
N ALA A 818 18.40 -17.43 11.12
CA ALA A 818 18.18 -18.48 10.15
C ALA A 818 17.61 -19.68 10.92
N GLU A 819 16.35 -20.01 10.70
CA GLU A 819 15.76 -21.25 11.19
C GLU A 819 15.57 -22.20 10.00
N ASN A 820 15.92 -23.46 10.28
CA ASN A 820 16.27 -24.55 9.37
C ASN A 820 15.13 -25.07 8.50
#